data_AF-A0A9D4ZV76-F1
#
_entry.id   AF-A0A9D4ZV76-F1
#
_cell.length_a   1.000
_cell.length_b   1.000
_cell.length_c   1.000
_cell.angle_alpha   90.00
_cell.angle_beta   90.00
_cell.angle_gamma   90.00
#
_symmetry.space_group_name_H-M   'P 1'
#
loop_
_entity.id
_entity.type
_entity.pdbx_description
1 polymer ?
#
loop_
_entity_poly.entity_id
_entity_poly.type
_entity_poly.pdbx_seq_one_letter_code
_entity_poly.pdbx_strand_id
1 'polypeptide(L)'
;MQWEPEGGGRVAGLAGSRLESLIKWINAEVPGFNLPLETSEEELRACLSDGLLLCSILDKLVPGSLEGSGSLNEPMDVERFLVALDELGLPGFELSDLEQGSMVPVLQCLENLKAHFVYNAARENVQSYSRKRWEQPDLTSQAETDSCLKDASNFQHGVDGSAVSDGIASINHIGFKSNELLQLKQGLHVDLSDAKLNELLKSNNLDSISTRFLFNILNRILSDIFERKNGDIPQAQRAACLLRKILQVIELRFSNQSESMKNQNKIFKAREGKYQTKLNAVETLAAGATEENELVTGWVQKLKFSLQLEQTKFEEKKKLEEQDFSQLKKDKVRSDIEIAALKQDLEMAKRSHEEHVLQLEIQASESKAEYEKRIQELKFHLADARKQVKELESFSESRYLNWKNKEHTYQGFLNQQLGAFKELKAVMKSVKDEVIRTKRSYLEEYKYFGIKLKGLAEAADNYHVLLTENRKLYNEVQDLKGNIRVYCRIRPFLSGQNQNHTTVEFIGEDGELIISNPLKQGKESRKLFKFNKVFGQAACQEEVFLDTRPLIRSVLDGFNVCIFAYGQTGSGKTYTMSGPNLSSKSDWGVNYRALHDLFHISQSRENSIVYEIGVQMVEIYNEQVRDLLSNSGPQKSGPQ
;
A
#
# COMPACT_ATOMS: atom_id res chain seq x y z
N MET A 1 -68.55 -42.38 -20.69
CA MET A 1 -67.22 -42.04 -21.23
C MET A 1 -66.59 -41.00 -20.33
N GLN A 2 -65.28 -40.95 -20.07
CA GLN A 2 -64.23 -41.99 -20.18
C GLN A 2 -63.01 -41.48 -19.40
N TRP A 3 -62.38 -42.36 -18.60
CA TRP A 3 -60.96 -42.36 -18.25
C TRP A 3 -60.42 -41.20 -17.39
N GLU A 4 -60.10 -41.52 -16.13
CA GLU A 4 -59.03 -40.87 -15.38
C GLU A 4 -57.65 -41.32 -15.91
N PRO A 5 -56.60 -40.52 -15.69
CA PRO A 5 -55.23 -41.01 -15.65
C PRO A 5 -54.59 -40.81 -14.27
N GLU A 6 -54.34 -41.90 -13.53
CA GLU A 6 -53.35 -41.89 -12.45
C GLU A 6 -51.95 -41.67 -13.03
N GLY A 7 -51.11 -40.83 -12.41
CA GLY A 7 -49.79 -40.53 -12.97
C GLY A 7 -48.95 -39.52 -12.18
N GLY A 8 -48.73 -39.74 -10.88
CA GLY A 8 -48.02 -38.78 -10.01
C GLY A 8 -47.06 -39.37 -8.96
N GLY A 9 -46.77 -40.67 -9.00
CA GLY A 9 -45.86 -41.31 -8.04
C GLY A 9 -44.37 -41.18 -8.41
N ARG A 10 -43.51 -41.11 -7.39
CA ARG A 10 -42.01 -41.08 -7.45
C ARG A 10 -41.32 -39.72 -7.69
N VAL A 11 -41.50 -38.77 -6.76
CA VAL A 11 -40.49 -37.70 -6.52
C VAL A 11 -40.14 -37.57 -5.02
N ALA A 12 -41.15 -37.59 -4.13
CA ALA A 12 -40.98 -37.33 -2.69
C ALA A 12 -39.98 -38.23 -1.94
N GLY A 13 -39.69 -39.44 -2.46
CA GLY A 13 -38.86 -40.43 -1.76
C GLY A 13 -37.37 -40.09 -1.61
N LEU A 14 -36.82 -39.17 -2.42
CA LEU A 14 -35.41 -38.78 -2.28
C LEU A 14 -35.18 -37.68 -1.23
N ALA A 15 -36.12 -36.73 -1.08
CA ALA A 15 -35.94 -35.55 -0.23
C ALA A 15 -35.77 -35.92 1.25
N GLY A 16 -36.68 -36.73 1.80
CA GLY A 16 -36.63 -37.16 3.21
C GLY A 16 -35.30 -37.83 3.59
N SER A 17 -34.71 -38.63 2.70
CA SER A 17 -33.42 -39.31 2.95
C SER A 17 -32.23 -38.35 3.13
N ARG A 18 -32.29 -37.15 2.54
CA ARG A 18 -31.28 -36.09 2.72
C ARG A 18 -31.47 -35.37 4.05
N LEU A 19 -32.71 -34.98 4.36
CA LEU A 19 -33.07 -34.30 5.61
C LEU A 19 -32.72 -35.15 6.83
N GLU A 20 -33.08 -36.44 6.82
CA GLU A 20 -32.74 -37.39 7.90
C GLU A 20 -31.21 -37.55 8.07
N SER A 21 -30.45 -37.55 6.97
CA SER A 21 -28.98 -37.59 6.98
C SER A 21 -28.36 -36.29 7.52
N LEU A 22 -28.99 -35.13 7.28
CA LEU A 22 -28.59 -33.86 7.86
C LEU A 22 -28.86 -33.81 9.37
N ILE A 23 -30.06 -34.17 9.82
CA ILE A 23 -30.44 -34.21 11.24
C ILE A 23 -29.51 -35.14 12.04
N LYS A 24 -29.20 -36.33 11.48
CA LYS A 24 -28.23 -37.27 12.08
C LYS A 24 -26.83 -36.70 12.25
N TRP A 25 -26.41 -35.78 11.38
CA TRP A 25 -25.12 -35.11 11.48
C TRP A 25 -25.16 -33.95 12.48
N ILE A 26 -26.19 -33.09 12.43
CA ILE A 26 -26.37 -31.97 13.36
C ILE A 26 -26.38 -32.47 14.83
N ASN A 27 -27.10 -33.56 15.11
CA ASN A 27 -27.15 -34.18 16.43
C ASN A 27 -25.80 -34.79 16.88
N ALA A 28 -24.92 -35.15 15.94
CA ALA A 28 -23.58 -35.65 16.27
C ALA A 28 -22.60 -34.51 16.58
N GLU A 29 -22.66 -33.41 15.83
CA GLU A 29 -21.82 -32.24 16.07
C GLU A 29 -22.26 -31.44 17.30
N VAL A 30 -23.57 -31.36 17.59
CA VAL A 30 -24.13 -30.63 18.74
C VAL A 30 -24.99 -31.56 19.62
N PRO A 31 -24.37 -32.44 20.46
CA PRO A 31 -25.10 -33.45 21.25
C PRO A 31 -26.09 -32.92 22.30
N GLY A 32 -26.14 -31.61 22.53
CA GLY A 32 -27.10 -30.97 23.43
C GLY A 32 -28.48 -30.73 22.81
N PHE A 33 -28.60 -30.67 21.48
CA PHE A 33 -29.79 -30.14 20.81
C PHE A 33 -30.87 -31.20 20.47
N ASN A 34 -30.46 -32.45 20.19
CA ASN A 34 -31.32 -33.65 20.14
C ASN A 34 -32.63 -33.53 19.33
N LEU A 35 -32.52 -33.17 18.04
CA LEU A 35 -33.65 -33.16 17.10
C LEU A 35 -34.18 -34.59 16.81
N PRO A 36 -35.50 -34.82 16.81
CA PRO A 36 -36.08 -36.07 16.31
C PRO A 36 -35.71 -36.37 14.86
N LEU A 37 -35.54 -37.64 14.51
CA LEU A 37 -35.21 -38.05 13.13
C LEU A 37 -36.35 -37.80 12.12
N GLU A 38 -37.56 -37.57 12.61
CA GLU A 38 -38.78 -37.33 11.82
C GLU A 38 -39.12 -35.83 11.68
N THR A 39 -38.21 -34.94 12.11
CA THR A 39 -38.41 -33.46 12.07
C THR A 39 -38.63 -32.96 10.64
N SER A 40 -39.65 -32.12 10.45
CA SER A 40 -39.98 -31.48 9.17
C SER A 40 -39.04 -30.33 8.79
N GLU A 41 -39.08 -29.89 7.52
CA GLU A 41 -38.30 -28.72 7.06
C GLU A 41 -38.75 -27.43 7.78
N GLU A 42 -40.04 -27.32 8.14
CA GLU A 42 -40.62 -26.21 8.91
C GLU A 42 -40.13 -26.17 10.36
N GLU A 43 -40.05 -27.31 11.04
CA GLU A 43 -39.51 -27.40 12.40
C GLU A 43 -38.00 -27.17 12.44
N LEU A 44 -37.27 -27.66 11.42
CA LEU A 44 -35.84 -27.37 11.27
C LEU A 44 -35.61 -25.88 11.01
N ARG A 45 -36.42 -25.23 10.16
CA ARG A 45 -36.39 -23.78 9.92
C ARG A 45 -36.53 -23.00 11.24
N ALA A 46 -37.47 -23.40 12.11
CA ALA A 46 -37.70 -22.78 13.41
C ALA A 46 -36.60 -23.06 14.46
N CYS A 47 -35.73 -24.05 14.23
CA CYS A 47 -34.54 -24.27 15.06
C CYS A 47 -33.30 -23.50 14.55
N LEU A 48 -33.33 -23.03 13.31
CA LEU A 48 -32.24 -22.31 12.65
C LEU A 48 -32.47 -20.79 12.63
N SER A 49 -33.72 -20.31 12.73
CA SER A 49 -34.10 -18.89 12.74
C SER A 49 -33.34 -18.05 13.75
N ASP A 50 -33.05 -18.61 14.92
CA ASP A 50 -32.49 -17.89 16.06
C ASP A 50 -30.96 -17.77 15.99
N GLY A 51 -30.33 -18.23 14.90
CA GLY A 51 -28.88 -18.15 14.63
C GLY A 51 -27.98 -19.04 15.50
N LEU A 52 -28.40 -19.32 16.75
CA LEU A 52 -27.66 -20.04 17.77
C LEU A 52 -27.18 -21.43 17.30
N LEU A 53 -28.04 -22.21 16.64
CA LEU A 53 -27.69 -23.56 16.18
C LEU A 53 -26.64 -23.53 15.05
N LEU A 54 -26.79 -22.60 14.10
CA LEU A 54 -25.83 -22.41 13.00
C LEU A 54 -24.45 -21.99 13.53
N CYS A 55 -24.42 -20.99 14.40
CA CYS A 55 -23.18 -20.53 15.04
C CYS A 55 -22.54 -21.61 15.93
N SER A 56 -23.34 -22.42 16.64
CA SER A 56 -22.84 -23.54 17.46
C SER A 56 -22.25 -24.68 16.62
N ILE A 57 -22.81 -24.96 15.44
CA ILE A 57 -22.22 -25.90 14.48
C ILE A 57 -20.89 -25.34 13.96
N LEU A 58 -20.82 -24.04 13.65
CA LEU A 58 -19.63 -23.44 13.09
C LEU A 58 -18.45 -23.39 14.08
N ASP A 59 -18.67 -22.94 15.32
CA ASP A 59 -17.62 -22.90 16.35
C ASP A 59 -17.12 -24.31 16.70
N LYS A 60 -17.98 -25.34 16.60
CA LYS A 60 -17.56 -26.75 16.74
C LYS A 60 -16.64 -27.23 15.61
N LEU A 61 -16.78 -26.69 14.40
CA LEU A 61 -16.01 -27.09 13.21
C LEU A 61 -14.76 -26.21 13.01
N VAL A 62 -14.81 -24.94 13.41
CA VAL A 62 -13.73 -23.95 13.34
C VAL A 62 -13.71 -23.10 14.62
N PRO A 63 -13.07 -23.59 15.71
CA PRO A 63 -13.04 -22.88 16.98
C PRO A 63 -12.45 -21.47 16.84
N GLY A 64 -13.18 -20.46 17.31
CA GLY A 64 -12.76 -19.06 17.27
C GLY A 64 -13.07 -18.30 15.96
N SER A 65 -13.83 -18.89 15.03
CA SER A 65 -14.29 -18.19 13.81
C SER A 65 -15.29 -17.05 14.09
N LEU A 66 -15.76 -16.90 15.33
CA LEU A 66 -16.79 -15.93 15.75
C LEU A 66 -16.26 -14.84 16.71
N GLU A 67 -14.94 -14.80 16.99
CA GLU A 67 -14.34 -13.74 17.83
C GLU A 67 -14.07 -12.42 17.08
N GLY A 68 -14.37 -12.37 15.77
CA GLY A 68 -14.25 -11.17 14.96
C GLY A 68 -15.44 -10.22 15.11
N SER A 69 -15.20 -9.00 15.60
CA SER A 69 -16.11 -7.85 15.53
C SER A 69 -17.50 -8.02 16.20
N GLY A 70 -17.55 -8.00 17.54
CA GLY A 70 -18.81 -7.87 18.27
C GLY A 70 -18.64 -7.43 19.73
N SER A 71 -19.64 -6.74 20.28
CA SER A 71 -19.68 -6.44 21.73
C SER A 71 -20.10 -7.68 22.52
N LEU A 72 -19.59 -7.81 23.75
CA LEU A 72 -19.63 -9.03 24.58
C LEU A 72 -21.01 -9.43 25.15
N ASN A 73 -22.13 -8.88 24.63
CA ASN A 73 -23.50 -9.10 25.12
C ASN A 73 -24.60 -9.00 24.03
N GLU A 74 -24.30 -9.40 22.79
CA GLU A 74 -25.30 -9.49 21.71
C GLU A 74 -25.58 -10.96 21.34
N PRO A 75 -26.83 -11.34 20.98
CA PRO A 75 -27.15 -12.70 20.54
C PRO A 75 -26.43 -13.06 19.23
N MET A 76 -26.16 -14.35 19.03
CA MET A 76 -25.48 -14.84 17.82
C MET A 76 -26.47 -15.04 16.67
N ASP A 77 -26.70 -13.97 15.93
CA ASP A 77 -27.59 -13.91 14.78
C ASP A 77 -27.03 -14.62 13.52
N VAL A 78 -27.93 -15.00 12.60
CA VAL A 78 -27.65 -15.69 11.34
C VAL A 78 -26.67 -14.90 10.46
N GLU A 79 -26.69 -13.56 10.54
CA GLU A 79 -25.72 -12.69 9.84
C GLU A 79 -24.26 -13.03 10.18
N ARG A 80 -23.94 -13.35 11.44
CA ARG A 80 -22.55 -13.68 11.84
C ARG A 80 -22.10 -15.03 11.25
N PHE A 81 -23.01 -15.99 11.15
CA PHE A 81 -22.75 -17.27 10.49
C PHE A 81 -22.52 -17.10 8.98
N LEU A 82 -23.30 -16.24 8.31
CA LEU A 82 -23.14 -15.97 6.88
C LEU A 82 -21.83 -15.23 6.56
N VAL A 83 -21.41 -14.26 7.39
CA VAL A 83 -20.09 -13.60 7.25
C VAL A 83 -18.95 -14.60 7.41
N ALA A 84 -18.99 -15.46 8.44
CA ALA A 84 -17.96 -16.46 8.66
C ALA A 84 -17.94 -17.58 7.58
N LEU A 85 -19.05 -17.83 6.88
CA LEU A 85 -19.07 -18.69 5.67
C LEU A 85 -18.38 -18.03 4.47
N ASP A 86 -18.54 -16.72 4.28
CA ASP A 86 -17.86 -15.97 3.21
C ASP A 86 -16.33 -15.92 3.45
N GLU A 87 -15.89 -15.74 4.71
CA GLU A 87 -14.48 -15.87 5.09
C GLU A 87 -13.92 -17.29 4.84
N LEU A 88 -14.75 -18.33 4.94
CA LEU A 88 -14.42 -19.71 4.58
C LEU A 88 -14.55 -20.01 3.07
N GLY A 89 -15.03 -19.05 2.26
CA GLY A 89 -15.25 -19.22 0.82
C GLY A 89 -16.35 -20.23 0.47
N LEU A 90 -17.30 -20.47 1.37
CA LEU A 90 -18.42 -21.40 1.18
C LEU A 90 -19.70 -20.68 0.75
N PRO A 91 -20.53 -21.27 -0.13
CA PRO A 91 -21.77 -20.64 -0.57
C PRO A 91 -22.81 -20.61 0.56
N GLY A 92 -23.11 -19.41 1.07
CA GLY A 92 -24.21 -19.15 1.99
C GLY A 92 -25.59 -19.13 1.33
N PHE A 93 -26.58 -18.65 2.08
CA PHE A 93 -27.98 -18.46 1.67
C PHE A 93 -28.44 -17.03 2.01
N GLU A 94 -29.55 -16.54 1.45
CA GLU A 94 -30.09 -15.24 1.83
C GLU A 94 -30.95 -15.35 3.11
N LEU A 95 -30.95 -14.34 3.98
CA LEU A 95 -31.85 -14.31 5.16
C LEU A 95 -33.33 -14.48 4.77
N SER A 96 -33.69 -14.02 3.56
CA SER A 96 -35.01 -14.19 2.93
C SER A 96 -35.41 -15.67 2.78
N ASP A 97 -34.46 -16.58 2.49
CA ASP A 97 -34.70 -18.03 2.37
C ASP A 97 -35.16 -18.65 3.69
N LEU A 98 -34.57 -18.19 4.81
CA LEU A 98 -34.86 -18.69 6.14
C LEU A 98 -36.15 -18.10 6.73
N GLU A 99 -36.42 -16.80 6.52
CA GLU A 99 -37.63 -16.15 7.03
C GLU A 99 -38.91 -16.53 6.26
N GLN A 100 -38.86 -16.52 4.93
CA GLN A 100 -40.07 -16.58 4.07
C GLN A 100 -39.90 -17.41 2.78
N GLY A 101 -38.69 -17.88 2.50
CA GLY A 101 -38.34 -18.57 1.25
C GLY A 101 -38.25 -20.09 1.36
N SER A 102 -37.49 -20.67 0.43
CA SER A 102 -37.30 -22.11 0.32
C SER A 102 -36.20 -22.57 1.27
N MET A 103 -36.37 -23.73 1.91
CA MET A 103 -35.28 -24.36 2.66
C MET A 103 -34.17 -24.94 1.75
N VAL A 104 -34.37 -25.01 0.43
CA VAL A 104 -33.41 -25.65 -0.49
C VAL A 104 -32.00 -25.00 -0.44
N PRO A 105 -31.83 -23.67 -0.47
CA PRO A 105 -30.50 -23.05 -0.31
C PRO A 105 -29.90 -23.27 1.09
N VAL A 106 -30.71 -23.20 2.15
CA VAL A 106 -30.28 -23.45 3.54
C VAL A 106 -29.79 -24.90 3.71
N LEU A 107 -30.54 -25.87 3.20
CA LEU A 107 -30.18 -27.29 3.21
C LEU A 107 -28.96 -27.57 2.33
N GLN A 108 -28.82 -26.91 1.18
CA GLN A 108 -27.62 -27.00 0.34
C GLN A 108 -26.38 -26.38 1.02
N CYS A 109 -26.53 -25.26 1.72
CA CYS A 109 -25.47 -24.66 2.53
C CYS A 109 -25.00 -25.64 3.63
N LEU A 110 -25.93 -26.31 4.31
CA LEU A 110 -25.60 -27.32 5.32
C LEU A 110 -25.04 -28.62 4.72
N GLU A 111 -25.52 -29.08 3.56
CA GLU A 111 -24.91 -30.18 2.80
C GLU A 111 -23.48 -29.83 2.36
N ASN A 112 -23.23 -28.60 1.91
CA ASN A 112 -21.91 -28.11 1.49
C ASN A 112 -20.95 -27.98 2.69
N LEU A 113 -21.41 -27.46 3.83
CA LEU A 113 -20.63 -27.40 5.06
C LEU A 113 -20.26 -28.80 5.55
N LYS A 114 -21.25 -29.70 5.62
CA LYS A 114 -21.04 -31.12 5.94
C LYS A 114 -20.08 -31.78 4.96
N ALA A 115 -20.21 -31.55 3.66
CA ALA A 115 -19.32 -32.08 2.64
C ALA A 115 -17.89 -31.55 2.77
N HIS A 116 -17.71 -30.26 3.04
CA HIS A 116 -16.39 -29.63 3.23
C HIS A 116 -15.63 -30.29 4.39
N PHE A 117 -16.28 -30.42 5.56
CA PHE A 117 -15.62 -31.00 6.73
C PHE A 117 -15.49 -32.52 6.68
N VAL A 118 -16.45 -33.27 6.09
CA VAL A 118 -16.29 -34.71 5.84
C VAL A 118 -15.19 -35.01 4.83
N TYR A 119 -15.05 -34.19 3.78
CA TYR A 119 -13.99 -34.34 2.76
C TYR A 119 -12.61 -34.00 3.32
N ASN A 120 -12.51 -32.98 4.18
CA ASN A 120 -11.26 -32.63 4.86
C ASN A 120 -10.89 -33.65 5.96
N ALA A 121 -11.84 -34.17 6.73
CA ALA A 121 -11.60 -35.26 7.69
C ALA A 121 -11.11 -36.55 7.00
N ALA A 122 -11.60 -36.85 5.78
CA ALA A 122 -11.07 -37.93 4.94
C ALA A 122 -9.67 -37.65 4.37
N ARG A 123 -9.14 -36.43 4.54
CA ARG A 123 -7.85 -35.95 4.01
C ARG A 123 -6.82 -35.62 5.09
N GLU A 124 -7.19 -35.63 6.37
CA GLU A 124 -6.25 -35.55 7.51
C GLU A 124 -5.49 -36.86 7.74
N ASN A 125 -4.79 -37.31 6.70
CA ASN A 125 -3.58 -38.10 6.85
C ASN A 125 -2.54 -37.58 5.85
N VAL A 126 -1.42 -37.09 6.39
CA VAL A 126 -0.27 -36.46 5.71
C VAL A 126 -0.42 -34.95 5.39
N GLN A 127 0.54 -34.19 5.94
CA GLN A 127 0.95 -32.82 5.61
C GLN A 127 0.05 -31.63 6.01
N SER A 128 0.29 -31.19 7.25
CA SER A 128 0.16 -29.81 7.73
C SER A 128 0.58 -28.73 6.71
N TYR A 129 -0.29 -27.74 6.47
CA TYR A 129 0.02 -26.53 5.71
C TYR A 129 -0.28 -25.24 6.50
N SER A 130 0.48 -25.01 7.58
CA SER A 130 0.46 -23.73 8.28
C SER A 130 1.07 -22.62 7.40
N ARG A 131 0.28 -21.63 6.96
CA ARG A 131 0.82 -20.42 6.31
C ARG A 131 0.09 -19.12 6.65
N LYS A 132 0.50 -18.55 7.78
CA LYS A 132 0.68 -17.10 8.02
C LYS A 132 -0.53 -16.17 7.84
N ARG A 133 -1.27 -15.96 8.92
CA ARG A 133 -1.80 -14.62 9.28
C ARG A 133 -0.61 -13.65 9.39
N TRP A 134 -0.76 -12.42 8.89
CA TRP A 134 0.16 -11.32 9.18
C TRP A 134 -0.44 -10.51 10.34
N GLU A 135 0.35 -10.27 11.40
CA GLU A 135 0.64 -8.92 11.92
C GLU A 135 1.54 -8.93 13.17
N GLN A 136 2.49 -7.97 13.21
CA GLN A 136 3.31 -7.56 14.37
C GLN A 136 4.20 -8.68 15.01
N PRO A 137 5.09 -8.46 16.01
CA PRO A 137 5.14 -7.45 17.08
C PRO A 137 6.13 -6.28 16.87
N ASP A 138 6.18 -5.41 17.87
CA ASP A 138 6.85 -4.11 17.89
C ASP A 138 8.09 -4.05 18.81
N LEU A 139 8.84 -2.95 18.70
CA LEU A 139 9.73 -2.32 19.70
C LEU A 139 11.07 -2.94 20.20
N THR A 140 12.07 -2.04 20.19
CA THR A 140 13.22 -1.85 21.12
C THR A 140 14.53 -2.66 21.02
N SER A 141 15.56 -1.94 20.54
CA SER A 141 16.98 -2.02 20.92
C SER A 141 17.82 -3.21 20.40
N GLN A 142 19.15 -3.12 20.26
CA GLN A 142 20.08 -2.02 20.55
C GLN A 142 20.80 -1.52 19.28
N ALA A 143 21.49 -0.38 19.37
CA ALA A 143 22.55 -0.05 18.43
C ALA A 143 23.84 -0.77 18.86
N GLU A 144 24.61 -1.27 17.89
CA GLU A 144 26.01 -0.84 17.68
C GLU A 144 26.61 -1.51 16.44
N THR A 145 27.32 -0.71 15.63
CA THR A 145 28.38 -1.23 14.78
C THR A 145 29.62 -1.40 15.65
N ASP A 146 30.19 -2.60 15.73
CA ASP A 146 31.53 -2.74 16.29
C ASP A 146 32.43 -3.67 15.47
N SER A 147 33.72 -3.34 15.51
CA SER A 147 34.81 -3.93 14.75
C SER A 147 35.71 -4.75 15.67
N CYS A 148 36.05 -5.97 15.25
CA CYS A 148 36.89 -6.87 16.06
C CYS A 148 37.59 -7.87 15.13
N LEU A 149 38.83 -8.34 15.34
CA LEU A 149 39.80 -8.14 16.43
C LEU A 149 41.19 -7.78 15.83
N LYS A 150 42.26 -7.34 16.52
CA LYS A 150 42.71 -7.55 17.92
C LYS A 150 43.54 -6.38 18.48
N ASP A 151 43.38 -6.14 19.79
CA ASP A 151 44.40 -6.17 20.87
C ASP A 151 45.85 -5.72 20.58
N ALA A 152 46.54 -4.92 21.42
CA ALA A 152 46.09 -4.16 22.61
C ALA A 152 47.10 -3.07 23.06
N SER A 153 46.56 -2.02 23.71
CA SER A 153 47.15 -1.13 24.75
C SER A 153 48.66 -0.78 24.79
N ASN A 154 48.93 0.52 24.60
CA ASN A 154 49.78 1.43 25.38
C ASN A 154 50.65 0.88 26.54
N PHE A 155 51.91 1.35 26.65
CA PHE A 155 52.36 2.16 27.81
C PHE A 155 53.61 3.01 27.48
N GLN A 156 54.16 3.71 28.47
CA GLN A 156 55.08 4.86 28.32
C GLN A 156 56.58 4.50 28.38
N HIS A 157 57.41 5.49 28.03
CA HIS A 157 58.82 5.72 28.43
C HIS A 157 59.62 4.56 29.10
N GLY A 158 60.69 4.15 28.42
CA GLY A 158 62.02 4.67 28.79
C GLY A 158 63.00 3.75 29.54
N VAL A 159 64.24 3.77 29.03
CA VAL A 159 65.53 3.56 29.72
C VAL A 159 65.81 2.17 30.34
N ASP A 160 66.74 1.44 29.72
CA ASP A 160 68.00 0.98 30.35
C ASP A 160 68.97 0.40 29.29
N GLY A 161 70.30 0.37 29.50
CA GLY A 161 71.09 0.94 30.60
C GLY A 161 72.54 0.43 30.64
N SER A 162 73.47 1.24 31.18
CA SER A 162 74.90 0.92 31.49
C SER A 162 75.86 0.67 30.30
N ALA A 163 77.12 1.16 30.28
CA ALA A 163 77.94 1.98 31.21
C ALA A 163 79.22 2.51 30.46
N VAL A 164 80.25 3.24 30.97
CA VAL A 164 80.55 4.28 32.02
C VAL A 164 82.10 4.48 32.00
N SER A 165 82.75 5.64 32.13
CA SER A 165 82.34 7.08 32.10
C SER A 165 83.15 7.86 31.03
N ASP A 166 84.21 8.67 31.19
CA ASP A 166 84.90 9.39 32.30
C ASP A 166 85.88 10.48 31.72
N GLY A 167 86.80 11.07 32.52
CA GLY A 167 88.18 11.34 32.02
C GLY A 167 88.79 12.76 31.89
N ILE A 168 88.14 13.88 32.25
CA ILE A 168 88.76 15.20 32.67
C ILE A 168 89.60 16.08 31.64
N ALA A 169 88.99 17.18 31.11
CA ALA A 169 89.38 18.64 31.04
C ALA A 169 90.51 19.37 30.17
N SER A 170 90.15 20.55 29.54
CA SER A 170 90.83 21.93 29.43
C SER A 170 91.81 22.55 28.32
N ILE A 171 91.40 23.62 27.56
CA ILE A 171 91.93 25.06 27.26
C ILE A 171 93.36 25.52 26.57
N ASN A 172 93.43 26.18 25.33
CA ASN A 172 94.26 27.29 24.53
C ASN A 172 95.95 27.67 24.40
N HIS A 173 96.92 27.68 23.28
CA HIS A 173 98.36 28.47 22.85
C HIS A 173 99.74 28.11 21.82
N ILE A 174 101.06 28.75 21.63
CA ILE A 174 102.18 28.96 20.38
C ILE A 174 103.95 29.12 20.37
N GLY A 175 104.95 29.25 19.27
CA GLY A 175 106.62 29.41 19.13
C GLY A 175 107.72 29.83 17.82
N PHE A 176 109.20 29.85 17.72
CA PHE A 176 110.39 30.35 16.64
C PHE A 176 112.09 29.95 16.61
N LYS A 177 113.38 30.22 15.91
CA LYS A 177 114.40 30.78 14.70
C LYS A 177 116.12 30.55 14.73
N SER A 178 117.41 30.81 14.03
CA SER A 178 118.44 31.32 12.79
C SER A 178 120.16 31.11 12.86
N ASN A 179 121.46 31.33 12.15
CA ASN A 179 122.50 31.76 10.91
C ASN A 179 124.20 31.41 10.94
N GLU A 180 125.52 31.62 10.25
CA GLU A 180 126.57 32.12 9.05
C GLU A 180 128.28 31.73 9.06
N LEU A 181 129.59 31.94 8.40
CA LEU A 181 130.65 32.50 7.23
C LEU A 181 132.34 32.03 7.19
N LEU A 182 133.67 32.22 6.54
CA LEU A 182 134.80 32.78 5.44
C LEU A 182 136.44 32.16 5.35
N GLN A 183 137.78 32.33 4.70
CA GLN A 183 138.90 32.86 3.58
C GLN A 183 140.53 32.26 3.54
N LEU A 184 141.87 32.41 2.91
CA LEU A 184 143.02 33.03 1.87
C LEU A 184 144.55 32.24 1.55
N LYS A 185 145.91 32.40 0.97
CA LYS A 185 147.18 33.18 0.21
C LYS A 185 148.58 32.34 -0.43
N GLN A 186 149.96 32.52 -0.94
CA GLN A 186 151.32 33.39 -1.40
C GLN A 186 152.75 32.77 -2.21
N GLY A 187 154.03 33.37 -2.62
CA GLY A 187 155.41 32.84 -3.39
C GLY A 187 156.98 33.57 -3.70
N LEU A 188 158.15 33.10 -4.45
CA LEU A 188 159.73 33.60 -4.72
C LEU A 188 160.82 33.08 -5.97
N HIS A 189 162.23 33.18 -6.45
CA HIS A 189 163.81 33.70 -6.42
C HIS A 189 164.91 33.52 -7.77
N VAL A 190 166.34 33.59 -8.20
CA VAL A 190 167.99 33.77 -7.98
C VAL A 190 169.19 33.94 -9.25
N ASP A 191 170.65 34.20 -9.23
CA ASP A 191 171.88 34.28 -10.37
C ASP A 191 173.61 34.50 -10.19
N LEU A 192 174.73 34.42 -11.16
CA LEU A 192 176.38 34.73 -11.13
C LEU A 192 177.64 34.55 -12.32
N SER A 193 179.01 35.13 -12.42
CA SER A 193 180.36 34.86 -13.37
C SER A 193 181.92 35.62 -13.39
N ASP A 194 183.17 35.30 -14.11
CA ASP A 194 184.70 35.97 -14.28
C ASP A 194 186.07 35.50 -15.24
N ALA A 195 187.32 36.20 -15.56
CA ALA A 195 188.89 35.82 -15.98
C ALA A 195 190.11 36.62 -16.93
N LYS A 196 191.59 36.55 -16.90
CA LYS A 196 192.85 37.02 -17.90
C LYS A 196 194.56 36.84 -17.69
N LEU A 197 195.69 37.08 -18.60
CA LEU A 197 197.31 37.07 -18.35
C LEU A 197 198.63 37.90 -18.96
N ASN A 198 199.13 38.06 -20.24
CA ASN A 198 200.62 38.39 -20.62
C ASN A 198 201.15 39.88 -20.75
N GLU A 199 200.58 40.87 -20.07
CA GLU A 199 201.06 42.28 -19.96
C GLU A 199 201.07 42.67 -18.47
N LEU A 200 201.91 43.54 -17.90
CA LEU A 200 202.97 44.45 -18.39
C LEU A 200 203.97 44.71 -17.23
N LEU A 201 205.20 45.18 -17.50
CA LEU A 201 206.30 45.20 -16.51
C LEU A 201 207.30 46.37 -16.67
N LYS A 202 206.83 47.56 -17.11
CA LYS A 202 207.73 48.66 -17.56
C LYS A 202 207.95 49.82 -16.58
N SER A 203 207.43 49.75 -15.35
CA SER A 203 207.40 50.85 -14.38
C SER A 203 208.02 50.49 -13.03
N ASN A 204 208.84 51.39 -12.48
CA ASN A 204 209.54 51.21 -11.19
C ASN A 204 208.61 51.42 -9.97
N ASN A 205 207.71 50.45 -9.72
CA ASN A 205 207.00 50.27 -8.45
C ASN A 205 206.73 48.77 -8.28
N LEU A 206 207.18 48.16 -7.17
CA LEU A 206 207.10 46.70 -6.95
C LEU A 206 206.28 46.27 -5.73
N ASP A 207 205.98 47.17 -4.81
CA ASP A 207 205.36 46.83 -3.52
C ASP A 207 203.84 46.55 -3.60
N SER A 208 203.20 46.86 -4.73
CA SER A 208 201.77 46.65 -5.01
C SER A 208 201.45 45.47 -5.95
N ILE A 209 202.46 44.71 -6.41
CA ILE A 209 202.30 43.69 -7.46
C ILE A 209 202.21 42.27 -6.87
N SER A 210 201.36 41.42 -7.46
CA SER A 210 201.04 40.07 -6.95
C SER A 210 202.23 39.10 -6.95
N THR A 211 202.39 38.35 -5.85
CA THR A 211 203.43 37.30 -5.68
C THR A 211 203.38 36.21 -6.74
N ARG A 212 202.21 35.93 -7.34
CA ARG A 212 202.06 34.96 -8.43
C ARG A 212 202.62 35.47 -9.76
N PHE A 213 202.72 36.79 -9.94
CA PHE A 213 203.33 37.43 -11.11
C PHE A 213 204.86 37.40 -11.01
N LEU A 214 205.39 37.71 -9.81
CA LEU A 214 206.83 37.67 -9.50
C LEU A 214 207.48 36.30 -9.79
N PHE A 215 206.84 35.20 -9.40
CA PHE A 215 207.38 33.85 -9.63
C PHE A 215 207.50 33.47 -11.11
N ASN A 216 206.57 33.92 -11.96
CA ASN A 216 206.64 33.66 -13.41
C ASN A 216 207.72 34.50 -14.10
N ILE A 217 208.02 35.70 -13.58
CA ILE A 217 209.15 36.53 -14.04
C ILE A 217 210.48 35.87 -13.65
N LEU A 218 210.58 35.36 -12.41
CA LEU A 218 211.79 34.74 -11.87
C LEU A 218 212.29 33.57 -12.72
N ASN A 219 211.40 32.64 -13.08
CA ASN A 219 211.75 31.46 -13.90
C ASN A 219 212.13 31.82 -15.34
N ARG A 220 211.59 32.92 -15.88
CA ARG A 220 211.91 33.40 -17.23
C ARG A 220 213.33 34.02 -17.29
N ILE A 221 213.73 34.77 -16.26
CA ILE A 221 215.11 35.28 -16.12
C ILE A 221 216.11 34.15 -15.84
N LEU A 222 215.76 33.18 -15.00
CA LEU A 222 216.63 32.03 -14.69
C LEU A 222 216.96 31.18 -15.93
N SER A 223 216.10 31.21 -16.96
CA SER A 223 216.35 30.54 -18.23
C SER A 223 217.28 31.37 -19.13
N ASP A 224 217.03 32.68 -19.29
CA ASP A 224 217.80 33.56 -20.19
C ASP A 224 219.29 33.74 -19.79
N ILE A 225 219.66 33.52 -18.52
CA ILE A 225 221.05 33.64 -18.06
C ILE A 225 221.90 32.40 -18.40
N PHE A 226 221.32 31.19 -18.42
CA PHE A 226 222.12 29.97 -18.30
C PHE A 226 222.89 29.57 -19.58
N GLU A 227 222.50 30.09 -20.75
CA GLU A 227 222.94 29.51 -22.03
C GLU A 227 224.05 30.23 -22.81
N ARG A 228 224.34 31.53 -22.60
CA ARG A 228 225.17 32.30 -23.56
C ARG A 228 226.41 32.98 -23.00
N LYS A 229 227.55 32.37 -23.31
CA LYS A 229 228.89 33.00 -23.29
C LYS A 229 229.09 33.85 -24.54
N ASN A 230 229.51 35.10 -24.38
CA ASN A 230 230.68 35.73 -25.02
C ASN A 230 230.57 37.26 -24.95
N GLY A 231 231.61 37.92 -24.43
CA GLY A 231 231.71 39.37 -24.34
C GLY A 231 231.36 39.95 -22.96
N ASP A 232 232.05 41.06 -22.64
CA ASP A 232 231.69 42.13 -21.72
C ASP A 232 231.26 41.80 -20.28
N ILE A 233 232.33 41.65 -19.50
CA ILE A 233 232.46 41.61 -18.03
C ILE A 233 231.53 42.54 -17.20
N PRO A 234 231.09 43.75 -17.63
CA PRO A 234 230.23 44.62 -16.80
C PRO A 234 228.85 44.08 -16.38
N GLN A 235 228.41 42.90 -16.83
CA GLN A 235 227.02 42.47 -16.69
C GLN A 235 226.74 41.55 -15.48
N ALA A 236 227.59 40.58 -15.16
CA ALA A 236 227.31 39.55 -14.14
C ALA A 236 227.05 40.15 -12.74
N GLN A 237 227.77 41.22 -12.39
CA GLN A 237 227.66 41.89 -11.10
C GLN A 237 226.31 42.62 -10.91
N ARG A 238 225.59 42.91 -12.00
CA ARG A 238 224.25 43.53 -11.97
C ARG A 238 223.15 42.52 -11.61
N ALA A 239 223.27 41.28 -12.10
CA ALA A 239 222.33 40.20 -11.78
C ALA A 239 222.36 39.83 -10.29
N ALA A 240 223.55 39.72 -9.70
CA ALA A 240 223.74 39.43 -8.27
C ALA A 240 223.08 40.49 -7.35
N CYS A 241 223.19 41.78 -7.70
CA CYS A 241 222.57 42.87 -6.95
C CYS A 241 221.02 42.87 -7.02
N LEU A 242 220.42 42.34 -8.09
CA LEU A 242 218.96 42.23 -8.22
C LEU A 242 218.41 41.01 -7.47
N LEU A 243 219.04 39.84 -7.61
CA LEU A 243 218.57 38.60 -6.98
C LEU A 243 218.49 38.68 -5.45
N ARG A 244 219.47 39.34 -4.80
CA ARG A 244 219.48 39.47 -3.32
C ARG A 244 218.28 40.25 -2.77
N LYS A 245 217.76 41.26 -3.49
CA LYS A 245 216.61 42.06 -3.03
C LYS A 245 215.29 41.28 -3.06
N ILE A 246 215.11 40.38 -4.03
CA ILE A 246 213.86 39.63 -4.18
C ILE A 246 213.72 38.60 -3.05
N LEU A 247 214.82 37.98 -2.60
CA LEU A 247 214.78 36.91 -1.60
C LEU A 247 214.28 37.40 -0.22
N GLN A 248 214.77 38.55 0.25
CA GLN A 248 214.37 39.12 1.56
C GLN A 248 212.87 39.48 1.65
N VAL A 249 212.22 39.79 0.52
CA VAL A 249 210.80 40.18 0.49
C VAL A 249 209.86 38.97 0.56
N ILE A 250 210.35 37.77 0.22
CA ILE A 250 209.54 36.53 0.20
C ILE A 250 209.43 35.94 1.61
N GLU A 251 210.53 35.81 2.35
CA GLU A 251 210.52 35.22 3.71
C GLU A 251 209.65 36.03 4.69
N LEU A 252 209.74 37.36 4.65
CA LEU A 252 209.03 38.25 5.59
C LEU A 252 207.50 38.13 5.50
N ARG A 253 206.94 37.78 4.32
CA ARG A 253 205.49 37.62 4.14
C ARG A 253 204.94 36.32 4.73
N PHE A 254 205.75 35.26 4.82
CA PHE A 254 205.27 33.93 5.23
C PHE A 254 205.03 33.82 6.75
N SER A 255 205.85 34.48 7.57
CA SER A 255 205.74 34.37 9.05
C SER A 255 204.46 35.01 9.61
N ASN A 256 204.13 36.24 9.20
CA ASN A 256 203.00 37.00 9.76
C ASN A 256 201.63 36.36 9.53
N GLN A 257 201.47 35.51 8.50
CA GLN A 257 200.19 34.88 8.17
C GLN A 257 199.86 33.68 9.09
N SER A 258 200.87 33.02 9.65
CA SER A 258 200.73 31.79 10.46
C SER A 258 200.12 32.05 11.85
N GLU A 259 200.49 33.17 12.48
CA GLU A 259 200.10 33.50 13.85
C GLU A 259 198.63 33.93 13.97
N SER A 260 198.15 34.72 12.99
CA SER A 260 196.79 35.29 12.98
C SER A 260 195.69 34.21 12.92
N MET A 261 195.87 33.18 12.10
CA MET A 261 194.89 32.08 11.96
C MET A 261 194.65 31.31 13.26
N LYS A 262 195.67 31.18 14.12
CA LYS A 262 195.55 30.42 15.38
C LYS A 262 194.70 31.17 16.43
N ASN A 263 194.82 32.50 16.50
CA ASN A 263 194.00 33.30 17.42
C ASN A 263 192.54 33.45 16.95
N GLN A 264 192.29 33.54 15.64
CA GLN A 264 190.91 33.53 15.12
C GLN A 264 190.14 32.26 15.50
N ASN A 265 190.79 31.08 15.49
CA ASN A 265 190.14 29.80 15.76
C ASN A 265 189.58 29.71 17.20
N LYS A 266 190.28 30.26 18.21
CA LYS A 266 189.75 30.37 19.59
C LYS A 266 188.53 31.30 19.69
N ILE A 267 188.47 32.36 18.87
CA ILE A 267 187.33 33.30 18.84
C ILE A 267 186.14 32.70 18.07
N PHE A 268 186.38 31.86 17.06
CA PHE A 268 185.31 31.15 16.34
C PHE A 268 184.57 30.15 17.22
N LYS A 269 185.25 29.32 18.03
CA LYS A 269 184.56 28.41 18.96
C LYS A 269 183.68 29.11 20.01
N ALA A 270 184.04 30.34 20.40
CA ALA A 270 183.19 31.17 21.27
C ALA A 270 181.97 31.79 20.54
N ARG A 271 181.95 31.80 19.20
CA ARG A 271 180.82 32.22 18.36
C ARG A 271 179.94 31.05 17.93
N GLU A 272 180.52 29.87 17.72
CA GLU A 272 179.84 28.61 17.38
C GLU A 272 178.71 28.32 18.38
N GLY A 273 179.01 28.40 19.69
CA GLY A 273 178.02 28.27 20.78
C GLY A 273 176.93 29.37 20.86
N LYS A 274 177.01 30.44 20.06
CA LYS A 274 175.96 31.49 19.94
C LYS A 274 175.17 31.43 18.63
N TYR A 275 175.59 30.62 17.65
CA TYR A 275 174.80 30.35 16.45
C TYR A 275 174.05 29.01 16.53
N GLN A 276 174.57 28.01 17.23
CA GLN A 276 173.84 26.75 17.44
C GLN A 276 172.51 26.96 18.19
N THR A 277 172.48 27.90 19.14
CA THR A 277 171.26 28.32 19.86
C THR A 277 170.32 29.22 19.04
N LYS A 278 170.69 29.60 17.81
CA LYS A 278 169.82 30.34 16.88
C LYS A 278 169.36 29.52 15.67
N LEU A 279 170.13 28.53 15.22
CA LEU A 279 169.70 27.64 14.13
C LEU A 279 168.50 26.79 14.56
N ASN A 280 168.58 26.21 15.77
CA ASN A 280 167.49 25.48 16.43
C ASN A 280 166.25 26.34 16.76
N ALA A 281 166.26 27.64 16.45
CA ALA A 281 165.12 28.56 16.61
C ALA A 281 164.49 29.00 15.27
N VAL A 282 164.93 28.42 14.14
CA VAL A 282 164.39 28.69 12.79
C VAL A 282 163.77 27.44 12.17
N GLU A 283 164.30 26.24 12.44
CA GLU A 283 163.68 24.98 11.99
C GLU A 283 162.29 24.73 12.60
N THR A 284 162.00 25.33 13.75
CA THR A 284 160.67 25.34 14.39
C THR A 284 159.60 26.19 13.68
N LEU A 285 159.94 26.85 12.56
CA LEU A 285 159.00 27.67 11.76
C LEU A 285 158.79 27.17 10.31
N ALA A 286 159.41 26.06 9.92
CA ALA A 286 159.31 25.52 8.55
C ALA A 286 158.35 24.32 8.39
N ALA A 287 157.81 23.78 9.49
CA ALA A 287 157.08 22.50 9.52
C ALA A 287 155.55 22.64 9.79
N GLY A 288 154.94 23.78 9.48
CA GLY A 288 153.55 24.08 9.82
C GLY A 288 152.73 24.66 8.66
N ALA A 289 152.70 23.98 7.51
CA ALA A 289 152.08 24.50 6.28
C ALA A 289 151.46 23.42 5.36
N THR A 290 150.84 22.38 5.94
CA THR A 290 150.28 21.25 5.16
C THR A 290 148.84 20.84 5.51
N GLU A 291 148.27 21.25 6.65
CA GLU A 291 147.00 20.67 7.16
C GLU A 291 145.72 21.46 6.80
N GLU A 292 145.80 22.72 6.37
CA GLU A 292 144.59 23.51 6.06
C GLU A 292 143.89 23.12 4.74
N ASN A 293 144.57 22.37 3.85
CA ASN A 293 144.12 22.21 2.47
C ASN A 293 143.10 21.06 2.26
N GLU A 294 142.91 20.15 3.23
CA GLU A 294 141.94 19.06 3.10
C GLU A 294 140.49 19.52 3.33
N LEU A 295 140.29 20.59 4.12
CA LEU A 295 138.97 21.09 4.52
C LEU A 295 138.13 21.66 3.36
N VAL A 296 138.77 22.23 2.34
CA VAL A 296 138.08 22.91 1.23
C VAL A 296 137.36 21.94 0.28
N THR A 297 137.90 20.73 0.10
CA THR A 297 137.36 19.76 -0.86
C THR A 297 135.99 19.20 -0.45
N GLY A 298 135.74 19.04 0.86
CA GLY A 298 134.48 18.48 1.37
C GLY A 298 133.25 19.37 1.16
N TRP A 299 133.41 20.69 1.09
CA TRP A 299 132.30 21.62 0.91
C TRP A 299 131.76 21.61 -0.54
N VAL A 300 132.64 21.43 -1.52
CA VAL A 300 132.29 21.47 -2.96
C VAL A 300 131.38 20.29 -3.37
N GLN A 301 131.61 19.09 -2.83
CA GLN A 301 130.75 17.94 -3.13
C GLN A 301 129.32 18.12 -2.60
N LYS A 302 129.17 18.74 -1.41
CA LYS A 302 127.88 18.85 -0.71
C LYS A 302 126.88 19.75 -1.46
N LEU A 303 127.36 20.84 -2.06
CA LEU A 303 126.53 21.73 -2.88
C LEU A 303 126.06 21.09 -4.19
N LYS A 304 126.86 20.21 -4.80
CA LYS A 304 126.51 19.56 -6.07
C LYS A 304 125.31 18.63 -5.94
N PHE A 305 125.20 17.91 -4.82
CA PHE A 305 124.12 16.95 -4.59
C PHE A 305 122.76 17.64 -4.38
N SER A 306 122.71 18.74 -3.64
CA SER A 306 121.46 19.48 -3.39
C SER A 306 120.84 20.08 -4.65
N LEU A 307 121.64 20.59 -5.58
CA LEU A 307 121.13 21.17 -6.84
C LEU A 307 120.43 20.10 -7.71
N GLN A 308 120.96 18.88 -7.72
CA GLN A 308 120.46 17.78 -8.54
C GLN A 308 119.14 17.19 -8.01
N LEU A 309 118.83 17.38 -6.72
CA LEU A 309 117.60 16.94 -6.07
C LEU A 309 116.40 17.88 -6.26
N GLU A 310 116.64 19.18 -6.50
CA GLU A 310 115.56 20.13 -6.83
C GLU A 310 115.10 20.00 -8.28
N GLN A 311 116.02 19.72 -9.21
CA GLN A 311 115.70 19.56 -10.63
C GLN A 311 114.72 18.41 -10.89
N THR A 312 114.83 17.28 -10.19
CA THR A 312 113.90 16.15 -10.37
C THR A 312 112.49 16.47 -9.89
N LYS A 313 112.33 17.18 -8.76
CA LYS A 313 111.01 17.53 -8.21
C LYS A 313 110.21 18.47 -9.13
N PHE A 314 110.88 19.41 -9.79
CA PHE A 314 110.22 20.35 -10.69
C PHE A 314 109.64 19.63 -11.91
N GLU A 315 110.40 18.70 -12.49
CA GLU A 315 109.96 17.93 -13.67
C GLU A 315 108.85 16.91 -13.34
N GLU A 316 108.80 16.38 -12.11
CA GLU A 316 107.69 15.55 -11.63
C GLU A 316 106.40 16.37 -11.42
N LYS A 317 106.47 17.53 -10.75
CA LYS A 317 105.30 18.38 -10.50
C LYS A 317 104.62 18.83 -11.80
N LYS A 318 105.41 19.18 -12.82
CA LYS A 318 104.92 19.57 -14.14
C LYS A 318 104.12 18.45 -14.83
N LYS A 319 104.56 17.19 -14.74
CA LYS A 319 103.85 16.04 -15.32
C LYS A 319 102.51 15.78 -14.64
N LEU A 320 102.43 15.98 -13.33
CA LEU A 320 101.17 15.82 -12.58
C LEU A 320 100.13 16.86 -13.04
N GLU A 321 100.53 18.13 -13.20
CA GLU A 321 99.64 19.20 -13.66
C GLU A 321 99.14 19.00 -15.11
N GLU A 322 99.98 18.47 -16.01
CA GLU A 322 99.57 18.09 -17.37
C GLU A 322 98.60 16.88 -17.36
N GLN A 323 98.75 15.95 -16.42
CA GLN A 323 97.85 14.80 -16.26
C GLN A 323 96.47 15.23 -15.71
N ASP A 324 96.42 16.08 -14.68
CA ASP A 324 95.18 16.56 -14.08
C ASP A 324 94.36 17.41 -15.06
N PHE A 325 95.00 18.29 -15.82
CA PHE A 325 94.33 19.07 -16.89
C PHE A 325 93.75 18.15 -17.98
N SER A 326 94.46 17.07 -18.32
CA SER A 326 94.00 16.07 -19.29
C SER A 326 92.82 15.23 -18.77
N GLN A 327 92.67 15.09 -17.46
CA GLN A 327 91.54 14.41 -16.82
C GLN A 327 90.30 15.32 -16.80
N LEU A 328 90.43 16.54 -16.27
CA LEU A 328 89.38 17.57 -16.24
C LEU A 328 88.73 17.82 -17.62
N LYS A 329 89.54 17.78 -18.70
CA LYS A 329 89.04 17.94 -20.07
C LYS A 329 88.12 16.80 -20.52
N LYS A 330 88.34 15.56 -20.06
CA LYS A 330 87.46 14.41 -20.36
C LYS A 330 86.17 14.50 -19.56
N ASP A 331 86.27 14.82 -18.27
CA ASP A 331 85.13 14.87 -17.35
C ASP A 331 84.15 16.01 -17.71
N LYS A 332 84.67 17.14 -18.23
CA LYS A 332 83.83 18.17 -18.86
C LYS A 332 83.05 17.62 -20.07
N VAL A 333 83.72 17.00 -21.05
CA VAL A 333 83.08 16.47 -22.27
C VAL A 333 82.03 15.40 -21.90
N ARG A 334 82.28 14.61 -20.86
CA ARG A 334 81.31 13.66 -20.31
C ARG A 334 80.07 14.37 -19.76
N SER A 335 80.26 15.40 -18.95
CA SER A 335 79.16 16.19 -18.37
C SER A 335 78.34 16.89 -19.46
N ASP A 336 78.98 17.43 -20.50
CA ASP A 336 78.32 18.06 -21.65
C ASP A 336 77.43 17.04 -22.43
N ILE A 337 77.85 15.76 -22.52
CA ILE A 337 77.06 14.66 -23.11
C ILE A 337 75.89 14.25 -22.19
N GLU A 338 76.13 14.09 -20.90
CA GLU A 338 75.10 13.72 -19.91
C GLU A 338 73.99 14.80 -19.83
N ILE A 339 74.35 16.09 -19.92
CA ILE A 339 73.40 17.21 -20.04
C ILE A 339 72.61 17.19 -21.35
N ALA A 340 73.21 16.74 -22.46
CA ALA A 340 72.51 16.62 -23.74
C ALA A 340 71.46 15.49 -23.71
N ALA A 341 71.80 14.34 -23.13
CA ALA A 341 70.88 13.21 -22.94
C ALA A 341 69.67 13.61 -22.07
N LEU A 342 69.91 14.20 -20.89
CA LEU A 342 68.84 14.63 -19.98
C LEU A 342 67.88 15.66 -20.60
N LYS A 343 68.36 16.51 -21.52
CA LYS A 343 67.50 17.43 -22.30
C LYS A 343 66.63 16.69 -23.31
N GLN A 344 67.16 15.67 -23.97
CA GLN A 344 66.39 14.84 -24.89
C GLN A 344 65.31 14.04 -24.16
N ASP A 345 65.64 13.45 -23.01
CA ASP A 345 64.69 12.70 -22.18
C ASP A 345 63.56 13.60 -21.65
N LEU A 346 63.89 14.82 -21.21
CA LEU A 346 62.90 15.81 -20.79
C LEU A 346 61.96 16.19 -21.94
N GLU A 347 62.47 16.40 -23.16
CA GLU A 347 61.65 16.73 -24.34
C GLU A 347 60.83 15.53 -24.87
N MET A 348 61.23 14.29 -24.57
CA MET A 348 60.40 13.10 -24.83
C MET A 348 59.30 12.95 -23.77
N ALA A 349 59.62 13.11 -22.48
CA ALA A 349 58.65 13.07 -21.39
C ALA A 349 57.59 14.18 -21.53
N LYS A 350 58.02 15.39 -21.93
CA LYS A 350 57.13 16.53 -22.20
C LYS A 350 56.11 16.21 -23.31
N ARG A 351 56.57 15.72 -24.46
CA ARG A 351 55.67 15.34 -25.58
C ARG A 351 54.72 14.19 -25.21
N SER A 352 55.22 13.17 -24.52
CA SER A 352 54.36 12.07 -24.03
C SER A 352 53.31 12.56 -23.02
N HIS A 353 53.62 13.56 -22.20
CA HIS A 353 52.64 14.18 -21.30
C HIS A 353 51.61 15.02 -22.08
N GLU A 354 52.04 15.81 -23.07
CA GLU A 354 51.17 16.59 -23.95
C GLU A 354 50.19 15.68 -24.74
N GLU A 355 50.68 14.55 -25.26
CA GLU A 355 49.86 13.50 -25.90
C GLU A 355 48.85 12.88 -24.93
N HIS A 356 49.27 12.54 -23.70
CA HIS A 356 48.36 12.01 -22.66
C HIS A 356 47.30 13.01 -22.21
N VAL A 357 47.62 14.31 -22.10
CA VAL A 357 46.65 15.36 -21.77
C VAL A 357 45.60 15.46 -22.88
N LEU A 358 46.02 15.52 -24.15
CA LEU A 358 45.10 15.55 -25.29
C LEU A 358 44.19 14.31 -25.33
N GLN A 359 44.72 13.12 -25.04
CA GLN A 359 43.92 11.89 -24.99
C GLN A 359 42.88 11.92 -23.86
N LEU A 360 43.23 12.45 -22.69
CA LEU A 360 42.29 12.62 -21.57
C LEU A 360 41.24 13.70 -21.85
N GLU A 361 41.60 14.80 -22.53
CA GLU A 361 40.65 15.83 -22.97
C GLU A 361 39.65 15.28 -24.00
N ILE A 362 40.10 14.46 -24.94
CA ILE A 362 39.22 13.77 -25.90
C ILE A 362 38.27 12.83 -25.16
N GLN A 363 38.78 11.95 -24.27
CA GLN A 363 37.93 11.02 -23.52
C GLN A 363 36.91 11.75 -22.61
N ALA A 364 37.31 12.86 -21.98
CA ALA A 364 36.41 13.69 -21.18
C ALA A 364 35.32 14.37 -22.04
N SER A 365 35.68 14.83 -23.24
CA SER A 365 34.75 15.41 -24.21
C SER A 365 33.73 14.38 -24.72
N GLU A 366 34.20 13.18 -25.11
CA GLU A 366 33.36 12.06 -25.56
C GLU A 366 32.41 11.60 -24.47
N SER A 367 32.92 11.38 -23.25
CA SER A 367 32.12 11.00 -22.08
C SER A 367 31.05 12.05 -21.77
N LYS A 368 31.42 13.34 -21.82
CA LYS A 368 30.49 14.45 -21.61
C LYS A 368 29.37 14.44 -22.67
N ALA A 369 29.70 14.24 -23.94
CA ALA A 369 28.72 14.18 -25.02
C ALA A 369 27.76 12.98 -24.87
N GLU A 370 28.25 11.82 -24.41
CA GLU A 370 27.41 10.66 -24.07
C GLU A 370 26.47 10.98 -22.91
N TYR A 371 26.97 11.56 -21.81
CA TYR A 371 26.12 11.96 -20.69
C TYR A 371 25.09 13.03 -21.08
N GLU A 372 25.45 14.02 -21.90
CA GLU A 372 24.50 15.03 -22.40
C GLU A 372 23.40 14.39 -23.27
N LYS A 373 23.75 13.46 -24.16
CA LYS A 373 22.77 12.66 -24.92
C LYS A 373 21.87 11.83 -24.01
N ARG A 374 22.43 11.15 -23.01
CA ARG A 374 21.66 10.32 -22.08
C ARG A 374 20.73 11.15 -21.19
N ILE A 375 21.14 12.37 -20.82
CA ILE A 375 20.29 13.36 -20.14
C ILE A 375 19.14 13.83 -21.04
N GLN A 376 19.34 13.99 -22.36
CA GLN A 376 18.25 14.30 -23.29
C GLN A 376 17.26 13.14 -23.43
N GLU A 377 17.75 11.90 -23.57
CA GLU A 377 16.91 10.69 -23.60
C GLU A 377 16.07 10.55 -22.32
N LEU A 378 16.68 10.72 -21.14
CA LEU A 378 15.97 10.67 -19.85
C LEU A 378 14.97 11.82 -19.69
N LYS A 379 15.27 13.03 -20.19
CA LYS A 379 14.31 14.15 -20.23
C LYS A 379 13.10 13.84 -21.12
N PHE A 380 13.32 13.18 -22.26
CA PHE A 380 12.23 12.75 -23.15
C PHE A 380 11.35 11.68 -22.48
N HIS A 381 11.93 10.64 -21.90
CA HIS A 381 11.17 9.61 -21.17
C HIS A 381 10.41 10.18 -19.96
N LEU A 382 10.99 11.14 -19.22
CA LEU A 382 10.30 11.84 -18.13
C LEU A 382 9.15 12.73 -18.63
N ALA A 383 9.26 13.32 -19.83
CA ALA A 383 8.18 14.10 -20.43
C ALA A 383 7.01 13.20 -20.87
N ASP A 384 7.31 12.07 -21.50
CA ASP A 384 6.28 11.11 -21.93
C ASP A 384 5.60 10.44 -20.72
N ALA A 385 6.35 9.98 -19.72
CA ALA A 385 5.78 9.43 -18.49
C ALA A 385 4.86 10.45 -17.78
N ARG A 386 5.24 11.73 -17.73
CA ARG A 386 4.39 12.80 -17.19
C ARG A 386 3.14 13.07 -18.03
N LYS A 387 3.18 12.83 -19.35
CA LYS A 387 2.00 12.90 -20.23
C LYS A 387 1.05 11.72 -19.95
N GLN A 388 1.59 10.50 -19.90
CA GLN A 388 0.81 9.29 -19.60
C GLN A 388 0.12 9.37 -18.22
N VAL A 389 0.82 9.88 -17.20
CA VAL A 389 0.24 10.12 -15.86
C VAL A 389 -0.96 11.08 -15.94
N LYS A 390 -0.85 12.21 -16.63
CA LYS A 390 -1.98 13.16 -16.79
C LYS A 390 -3.16 12.59 -17.57
N GLU A 391 -2.88 11.75 -18.58
CA GLU A 391 -3.92 11.05 -19.34
C GLU A 391 -4.63 10.01 -18.46
N LEU A 392 -3.90 9.29 -17.59
CA LEU A 392 -4.47 8.38 -16.59
C LEU A 392 -5.25 9.11 -15.48
N GLU A 393 -4.74 10.23 -14.98
CA GLU A 393 -5.40 11.09 -13.98
C GLU A 393 -6.75 11.57 -14.53
N SER A 394 -6.78 12.25 -15.67
CA SER A 394 -8.00 12.77 -16.31
C SER A 394 -8.99 11.66 -16.71
N PHE A 395 -8.50 10.49 -17.15
CA PHE A 395 -9.35 9.32 -17.37
C PHE A 395 -9.97 8.80 -16.06
N SER A 396 -9.21 8.76 -14.97
CA SER A 396 -9.70 8.30 -13.67
C SER A 396 -10.74 9.25 -13.07
N GLU A 397 -10.52 10.57 -13.15
CA GLU A 397 -11.48 11.60 -12.72
C GLU A 397 -12.79 11.50 -13.53
N SER A 398 -12.69 11.39 -14.86
CA SER A 398 -13.85 11.21 -15.74
C SER A 398 -14.66 9.95 -15.38
N ARG A 399 -13.95 8.85 -15.08
CA ARG A 399 -14.56 7.58 -14.68
C ARG A 399 -15.21 7.65 -13.29
N TYR A 400 -14.58 8.32 -12.33
CA TYR A 400 -15.13 8.59 -11.00
C TYR A 400 -16.40 9.44 -11.08
N LEU A 401 -16.38 10.54 -11.84
CA LEU A 401 -17.54 11.42 -12.01
C LEU A 401 -18.71 10.68 -12.69
N ASN A 402 -18.43 9.84 -13.68
CA ASN A 402 -19.43 8.97 -14.33
C ASN A 402 -20.04 7.98 -13.33
N TRP A 403 -19.24 7.32 -12.49
CA TRP A 403 -19.73 6.43 -11.43
C TRP A 403 -20.57 7.17 -10.38
N LYS A 404 -20.15 8.34 -9.93
CA LYS A 404 -20.92 9.19 -8.99
C LYS A 404 -22.27 9.63 -9.57
N ASN A 405 -22.30 9.99 -10.86
CA ASN A 405 -23.55 10.32 -11.55
C ASN A 405 -24.49 9.10 -11.64
N LYS A 406 -23.95 7.89 -11.88
CA LYS A 406 -24.73 6.64 -11.83
C LYS A 406 -25.24 6.34 -10.43
N GLU A 407 -24.40 6.49 -9.41
CA GLU A 407 -24.78 6.32 -8.00
C GLU A 407 -25.96 7.22 -7.63
N HIS A 408 -25.88 8.52 -7.93
CA HIS A 408 -26.98 9.46 -7.71
C HIS A 408 -28.24 9.11 -8.54
N THR A 409 -28.07 8.57 -9.74
CA THR A 409 -29.21 8.09 -10.57
C THR A 409 -29.89 6.88 -9.91
N TYR A 410 -29.13 5.91 -9.40
CA TYR A 410 -29.65 4.74 -8.69
C TYR A 410 -30.26 5.11 -7.33
N GLN A 411 -29.65 6.02 -6.57
CA GLN A 411 -30.23 6.57 -5.34
C GLN A 411 -31.55 7.29 -5.63
N GLY A 412 -31.63 8.08 -6.71
CA GLY A 412 -32.87 8.71 -7.16
C GLY A 412 -33.97 7.69 -7.46
N PHE A 413 -33.64 6.64 -8.23
CA PHE A 413 -34.58 5.56 -8.54
C PHE A 413 -35.03 4.79 -7.29
N LEU A 414 -34.11 4.39 -6.41
CA LEU A 414 -34.41 3.69 -5.15
C LEU A 414 -35.33 4.52 -4.25
N ASN A 415 -35.06 5.81 -4.10
CA ASN A 415 -35.91 6.71 -3.33
C ASN A 415 -37.31 6.88 -3.97
N GLN A 416 -37.41 6.91 -5.30
CA GLN A 416 -38.69 6.97 -6.00
C GLN A 416 -39.52 5.70 -5.80
N GLN A 417 -38.91 4.51 -5.92
CA GLN A 417 -39.58 3.23 -5.66
C GLN A 417 -40.00 3.09 -4.19
N LEU A 418 -39.14 3.50 -3.25
CA LEU A 418 -39.46 3.53 -1.82
C LEU A 418 -40.61 4.51 -1.51
N GLY A 419 -40.71 5.63 -2.23
CA GLY A 419 -41.85 6.55 -2.17
C GLY A 419 -43.15 5.88 -2.63
N ALA A 420 -43.17 5.34 -3.85
CA ALA A 420 -44.31 4.64 -4.42
C ALA A 420 -44.79 3.46 -3.56
N PHE A 421 -43.86 2.70 -2.95
CA PHE A 421 -44.20 1.60 -2.04
C PHE A 421 -44.82 2.10 -0.72
N LYS A 422 -44.37 3.24 -0.17
CA LYS A 422 -44.98 3.88 1.00
C LYS A 422 -46.40 4.37 0.70
N GLU A 423 -46.61 4.98 -0.47
CA GLU A 423 -47.94 5.40 -0.94
C GLU A 423 -48.88 4.21 -1.13
N LEU A 424 -48.43 3.15 -1.82
CA LEU A 424 -49.20 1.91 -2.00
C LEU A 424 -49.57 1.27 -0.65
N LYS A 425 -48.66 1.25 0.33
CA LYS A 425 -48.90 0.75 1.69
C LYS A 425 -49.94 1.61 2.44
N ALA A 426 -49.94 2.92 2.24
CA ALA A 426 -50.95 3.82 2.81
C ALA A 426 -52.33 3.63 2.15
N VAL A 427 -52.40 3.51 0.81
CA VAL A 427 -53.64 3.22 0.08
C VAL A 427 -54.21 1.87 0.51
N MET A 428 -53.38 0.82 0.58
CA MET A 428 -53.81 -0.52 1.02
C MET A 428 -54.39 -0.49 2.45
N LYS A 429 -53.81 0.30 3.35
CA LYS A 429 -54.37 0.50 4.70
C LYS A 429 -55.73 1.21 4.64
N SER A 430 -55.84 2.29 3.87
CA SER A 430 -57.10 3.03 3.70
C SER A 430 -58.23 2.14 3.17
N VAL A 431 -57.95 1.35 2.12
CA VAL A 431 -58.90 0.38 1.54
C VAL A 431 -59.29 -0.71 2.55
N LYS A 432 -58.34 -1.23 3.34
CA LYS A 432 -58.65 -2.19 4.41
C LYS A 432 -59.58 -1.61 5.46
N ASP A 433 -59.31 -0.38 5.91
CA ASP A 433 -60.15 0.32 6.88
C ASP A 433 -61.54 0.64 6.30
N GLU A 434 -61.65 0.93 5.00
CA GLU A 434 -62.89 1.12 4.26
C GLU A 434 -63.74 -0.15 4.17
N VAL A 435 -63.14 -1.28 3.76
CA VAL A 435 -63.81 -2.59 3.73
C VAL A 435 -64.35 -2.97 5.11
N ILE A 436 -63.63 -2.63 6.19
CA ILE A 436 -64.09 -2.84 7.58
C ILE A 436 -65.27 -1.91 7.93
N ARG A 437 -65.26 -0.63 7.51
CA ARG A 437 -66.40 0.29 7.68
C ARG A 437 -67.64 -0.23 6.94
N THR A 438 -67.51 -0.57 5.66
CA THR A 438 -68.62 -1.06 4.81
C THR A 438 -69.20 -2.38 5.32
N LYS A 439 -68.35 -3.32 5.77
CA LYS A 439 -68.81 -4.57 6.43
C LYS A 439 -69.62 -4.29 7.70
N ARG A 440 -69.31 -3.22 8.45
CA ARG A 440 -70.07 -2.81 9.64
C ARG A 440 -71.44 -2.23 9.26
N SER A 441 -71.49 -1.33 8.27
CA SER A 441 -72.74 -0.73 7.77
C SER A 441 -73.75 -1.81 7.37
N TYR A 442 -73.34 -2.75 6.50
CA TYR A 442 -74.20 -3.85 6.08
C TYR A 442 -74.68 -4.71 7.25
N LEU A 443 -73.84 -4.99 8.26
CA LEU A 443 -74.25 -5.77 9.43
C LEU A 443 -75.31 -5.04 10.28
N GLU A 444 -75.27 -3.71 10.33
CA GLU A 444 -76.26 -2.88 11.03
C GLU A 444 -77.56 -2.77 10.21
N GLU A 445 -77.46 -2.62 8.89
CA GLU A 445 -78.59 -2.66 7.95
C GLU A 445 -79.31 -4.01 7.96
N TYR A 446 -78.59 -5.15 7.96
CA TYR A 446 -79.19 -6.48 8.07
C TYR A 446 -79.92 -6.68 9.41
N LYS A 447 -79.40 -6.15 10.53
CA LYS A 447 -80.09 -6.18 11.82
C LYS A 447 -81.37 -5.35 11.79
N TYR A 448 -81.31 -4.13 11.24
CA TYR A 448 -82.47 -3.24 11.10
C TYR A 448 -83.55 -3.85 10.20
N PHE A 449 -83.15 -4.47 9.09
CA PHE A 449 -84.06 -5.20 8.20
C PHE A 449 -84.68 -6.42 8.90
N GLY A 450 -83.90 -7.19 9.67
CA GLY A 450 -84.40 -8.31 10.47
C GLY A 450 -85.45 -7.89 11.51
N ILE A 451 -85.26 -6.75 12.18
CA ILE A 451 -86.24 -6.18 13.11
C ILE A 451 -87.54 -5.79 12.37
N LYS A 452 -87.43 -5.13 11.20
CA LYS A 452 -88.59 -4.79 10.36
C LYS A 452 -89.34 -6.02 9.85
N LEU A 453 -88.61 -7.03 9.37
CA LEU A 453 -89.18 -8.26 8.84
C LEU A 453 -89.93 -9.03 9.94
N LYS A 454 -89.35 -9.08 11.15
CA LYS A 454 -90.01 -9.67 12.33
C LYS A 454 -91.31 -8.92 12.66
N GLY A 455 -91.29 -7.59 12.76
CA GLY A 455 -92.49 -6.80 13.04
C GLY A 455 -93.57 -6.92 11.97
N LEU A 456 -93.19 -7.11 10.70
CA LEU A 456 -94.13 -7.39 9.60
C LEU A 456 -94.74 -8.80 9.71
N ALA A 457 -93.94 -9.80 10.07
CA ALA A 457 -94.43 -11.17 10.31
C ALA A 457 -95.39 -11.22 11.51
N GLU A 458 -95.06 -10.54 12.61
CA GLU A 458 -95.93 -10.40 13.78
C GLU A 458 -97.25 -9.67 13.41
N ALA A 459 -97.19 -8.62 12.58
CA ALA A 459 -98.39 -7.95 12.09
C ALA A 459 -99.27 -8.82 11.17
N ALA A 460 -98.66 -9.66 10.32
CA ALA A 460 -99.37 -10.58 9.45
C ALA A 460 -100.07 -11.72 10.22
N ASP A 461 -99.40 -12.31 11.21
CA ASP A 461 -99.97 -13.34 12.07
C ASP A 461 -101.18 -12.81 12.86
N ASN A 462 -101.03 -11.64 13.50
CA ASN A 462 -102.14 -10.93 14.16
C ASN A 462 -103.31 -10.63 13.20
N TYR A 463 -103.04 -10.32 11.92
CA TYR A 463 -104.09 -10.12 10.93
C TYR A 463 -104.88 -11.40 10.63
N HIS A 464 -104.23 -12.58 10.57
CA HIS A 464 -104.93 -13.86 10.42
C HIS A 464 -105.78 -14.23 11.64
N VAL A 465 -105.31 -13.92 12.86
CA VAL A 465 -106.11 -14.04 14.10
C VAL A 465 -107.35 -13.14 14.02
N LEU A 466 -107.16 -11.85 13.68
CA LEU A 466 -108.26 -10.88 13.56
C LEU A 466 -109.28 -11.26 12.47
N LEU A 467 -108.85 -11.82 11.33
CA LEU A 467 -109.77 -12.34 10.31
C LEU A 467 -110.61 -13.51 10.83
N THR A 468 -110.00 -14.40 11.63
CA THR A 468 -110.68 -15.56 12.23
C THR A 468 -111.70 -15.11 13.28
N GLU A 469 -111.36 -14.14 14.11
CA GLU A 469 -112.27 -13.54 15.09
C GLU A 469 -113.42 -12.78 14.41
N ASN A 470 -113.14 -11.98 13.37
CA ASN A 470 -114.18 -11.29 12.59
C ASN A 470 -115.17 -12.30 11.98
N ARG A 471 -114.69 -13.42 11.42
CA ARG A 471 -115.56 -14.51 10.91
C ARG A 471 -116.42 -15.13 12.01
N LYS A 472 -115.87 -15.34 13.22
CA LYS A 472 -116.66 -15.83 14.36
C LYS A 472 -117.77 -14.84 14.73
N LEU A 473 -117.41 -13.58 15.01
CA LEU A 473 -118.34 -12.53 15.43
C LEU A 473 -119.41 -12.25 14.37
N TYR A 474 -119.07 -12.33 13.07
CA TYR A 474 -120.00 -12.14 11.97
C TYR A 474 -121.15 -13.15 11.97
N ASN A 475 -120.84 -14.42 12.24
CA ASN A 475 -121.81 -15.50 12.27
C ASN A 475 -122.59 -15.53 13.59
N GLU A 476 -121.95 -15.19 14.72
CA GLU A 476 -122.65 -14.93 16.00
C GLU A 476 -123.73 -13.82 15.83
N VAL A 477 -123.43 -12.76 15.08
CA VAL A 477 -124.41 -11.72 14.70
C VAL A 477 -125.48 -12.23 13.70
N GLN A 478 -125.24 -13.30 12.93
CA GLN A 478 -126.30 -13.94 12.14
C GLN A 478 -127.21 -14.82 13.00
N ASP A 479 -126.65 -15.61 13.92
CA ASP A 479 -127.40 -16.47 14.83
C ASP A 479 -128.29 -15.65 15.78
N LEU A 480 -127.77 -14.54 16.33
CA LEU A 480 -128.53 -13.60 17.16
C LEU A 480 -129.68 -12.90 16.40
N LYS A 481 -129.61 -12.82 15.07
CA LYS A 481 -130.71 -12.35 14.21
C LYS A 481 -131.71 -13.44 13.83
N GLY A 482 -131.51 -14.67 14.32
CA GLY A 482 -132.31 -15.85 14.02
C GLY A 482 -131.89 -16.53 12.73
N ASN A 483 -131.72 -17.85 12.80
CA ASN A 483 -131.32 -18.73 11.69
C ASN A 483 -132.46 -18.93 10.67
N ILE A 484 -133.71 -18.66 11.08
CA ILE A 484 -134.89 -18.58 10.20
C ILE A 484 -135.41 -17.14 10.29
N ARG A 485 -135.54 -16.47 9.14
CA ARG A 485 -136.02 -15.09 9.03
C ARG A 485 -137.18 -15.03 8.03
N VAL A 486 -138.31 -14.50 8.46
CA VAL A 486 -139.52 -14.35 7.63
C VAL A 486 -139.70 -12.87 7.31
N TYR A 487 -139.63 -12.52 6.03
CA TYR A 487 -139.87 -11.17 5.54
C TYR A 487 -141.20 -11.10 4.78
N CYS A 488 -141.99 -10.07 5.05
CA CYS A 488 -143.15 -9.73 4.21
C CYS A 488 -142.72 -8.69 3.17
N ARG A 489 -143.14 -8.84 1.91
CA ARG A 489 -142.95 -7.81 0.86
C ARG A 489 -144.26 -7.49 0.16
N ILE A 490 -144.63 -6.22 0.20
CA ILE A 490 -145.88 -5.71 -0.37
C ILE A 490 -145.57 -5.03 -1.71
N ARG A 491 -145.57 -5.81 -2.80
CA ARG A 491 -146.53 -5.53 -3.87
C ARG A 491 -146.97 -4.08 -4.15
N PRO A 492 -146.24 -3.19 -4.87
CA PRO A 492 -146.89 -2.03 -5.49
C PRO A 492 -148.07 -2.45 -6.39
N PHE A 493 -149.10 -1.60 -6.45
CA PHE A 493 -150.24 -1.76 -7.37
C PHE A 493 -149.79 -1.72 -8.85
N LEU A 494 -150.36 -2.59 -9.69
CA LEU A 494 -150.13 -2.57 -11.13
C LEU A 494 -151.00 -1.49 -11.79
N SER A 495 -150.58 -1.00 -12.97
CA SER A 495 -151.38 -0.10 -13.81
C SER A 495 -152.82 -0.60 -13.97
N GLY A 496 -153.80 0.21 -13.58
CA GLY A 496 -155.21 -0.17 -13.58
C GLY A 496 -155.75 -0.76 -12.26
N GLN A 497 -154.94 -0.89 -11.21
CA GLN A 497 -155.40 -1.28 -9.87
C GLN A 497 -155.60 -0.06 -8.97
N ASN A 498 -156.79 0.08 -8.36
CA ASN A 498 -157.14 1.22 -7.51
C ASN A 498 -156.44 1.14 -6.14
N GLN A 499 -155.58 2.12 -5.84
CA GLN A 499 -154.86 2.22 -4.56
C GLN A 499 -155.82 2.33 -3.35
N ASN A 500 -156.98 2.96 -3.55
CA ASN A 500 -158.02 3.18 -2.54
C ASN A 500 -158.63 1.86 -2.00
N HIS A 501 -158.34 0.70 -2.59
CA HIS A 501 -158.81 -0.62 -2.12
C HIS A 501 -157.71 -1.41 -1.38
N THR A 502 -156.69 -0.72 -0.82
CA THR A 502 -155.70 -1.37 0.04
C THR A 502 -156.34 -1.99 1.29
N THR A 503 -155.95 -3.22 1.61
CA THR A 503 -156.32 -3.92 2.87
C THR A 503 -155.27 -3.71 3.97
N VAL A 504 -154.13 -3.09 3.64
CA VAL A 504 -153.05 -2.78 4.60
C VAL A 504 -153.36 -1.45 5.28
N GLU A 505 -153.38 -1.45 6.61
CA GLU A 505 -153.64 -0.28 7.45
C GLU A 505 -152.34 0.33 8.02
N PHE A 506 -151.39 -0.48 8.48
CA PHE A 506 -150.15 -0.02 9.10
C PHE A 506 -148.99 -0.98 8.83
N ILE A 507 -147.78 -0.42 8.73
CA ILE A 507 -146.49 -1.12 8.62
C ILE A 507 -145.58 -0.53 9.70
N GLY A 508 -145.14 -1.35 10.65
CA GLY A 508 -144.22 -0.98 11.72
C GLY A 508 -142.76 -1.21 11.32
N GLU A 509 -141.86 -0.37 11.83
CA GLU A 509 -140.40 -0.48 11.60
C GLU A 509 -139.81 -1.76 12.23
N ASP A 510 -140.47 -2.31 13.24
CA ASP A 510 -140.11 -3.54 13.96
C ASP A 510 -140.68 -4.83 13.30
N GLY A 511 -141.23 -4.71 12.09
CA GLY A 511 -141.77 -5.82 11.33
C GLY A 511 -143.24 -6.16 11.61
N GLU A 512 -143.99 -5.29 12.28
CA GLU A 512 -145.46 -5.43 12.41
C GLU A 512 -146.22 -5.01 11.15
N LEU A 513 -147.30 -5.73 10.84
CA LEU A 513 -148.18 -5.49 9.70
C LEU A 513 -149.64 -5.63 10.16
N ILE A 514 -150.42 -4.56 10.02
CA ILE A 514 -151.87 -4.56 10.32
C ILE A 514 -152.66 -4.59 9.02
N ILE A 515 -153.54 -5.57 8.89
CA ILE A 515 -154.43 -5.78 7.74
C ILE A 515 -155.88 -5.64 8.21
N SER A 516 -156.65 -4.77 7.58
CA SER A 516 -158.06 -4.48 7.90
C SER A 516 -158.98 -4.99 6.78
N ASN A 517 -159.69 -6.08 7.04
CA ASN A 517 -160.58 -6.74 6.09
C ASN A 517 -161.94 -6.02 5.98
N PRO A 518 -162.29 -5.39 4.85
CA PRO A 518 -163.55 -4.66 4.69
C PRO A 518 -164.80 -5.57 4.67
N LEU A 519 -164.63 -6.89 4.54
CA LEU A 519 -165.72 -7.88 4.55
C LEU A 519 -166.04 -8.42 5.95
N LYS A 520 -165.36 -7.95 7.01
CA LYS A 520 -165.65 -8.31 8.41
C LYS A 520 -165.90 -7.07 9.26
N GLN A 521 -166.83 -7.18 10.21
CA GLN A 521 -167.15 -6.12 11.17
C GLN A 521 -166.58 -6.43 12.56
N GLY A 522 -166.44 -5.40 13.40
CA GLY A 522 -165.96 -5.54 14.77
C GLY A 522 -164.47 -5.90 14.88
N LYS A 523 -164.08 -6.48 16.02
CA LYS A 523 -162.66 -6.71 16.39
C LYS A 523 -161.94 -7.73 15.49
N GLU A 524 -162.66 -8.57 14.75
CA GLU A 524 -162.09 -9.50 13.75
C GLU A 524 -161.75 -8.84 12.39
N SER A 525 -162.15 -7.59 12.16
CA SER A 525 -161.79 -6.86 10.93
C SER A 525 -160.26 -6.71 10.79
N ARG A 526 -159.58 -6.43 11.91
CA ARG A 526 -158.13 -6.17 11.97
C ARG A 526 -157.36 -7.44 12.34
N LYS A 527 -156.28 -7.71 11.61
CA LYS A 527 -155.28 -8.74 11.92
C LYS A 527 -153.90 -8.14 11.99
N LEU A 528 -153.23 -8.34 13.11
CA LEU A 528 -151.80 -8.08 13.29
C LEU A 528 -151.00 -9.33 12.89
N PHE A 529 -149.94 -9.13 12.11
CA PHE A 529 -148.91 -10.11 11.82
C PHE A 529 -147.55 -9.52 12.21
N LYS A 530 -146.62 -10.35 12.70
CA LYS A 530 -145.25 -9.94 13.02
C LYS A 530 -144.25 -10.75 12.20
N PHE A 531 -143.29 -10.06 11.61
CA PHE A 531 -142.24 -10.58 10.74
C PHE A 531 -140.88 -10.08 11.22
N ASN A 532 -139.77 -10.62 10.71
CA ASN A 532 -138.45 -10.05 10.95
C ASN A 532 -138.26 -8.68 10.26
N LYS A 533 -139.03 -8.44 9.17
CA LYS A 533 -139.13 -7.14 8.47
C LYS A 533 -140.35 -7.12 7.54
N VAL A 534 -140.92 -5.94 7.32
CA VAL A 534 -142.00 -5.70 6.35
C VAL A 534 -141.54 -4.64 5.35
N PHE A 535 -141.42 -5.03 4.08
CA PHE A 535 -141.07 -4.16 2.97
C PHE A 535 -142.36 -3.60 2.33
N GLY A 536 -142.58 -2.29 2.43
CA GLY A 536 -143.73 -1.60 1.84
C GLY A 536 -143.66 -1.43 0.31
N GLN A 537 -144.68 -0.79 -0.28
CA GLN A 537 -144.82 -0.67 -1.74
C GLN A 537 -143.71 0.11 -2.45
N ALA A 538 -143.03 1.01 -1.74
CA ALA A 538 -141.90 1.76 -2.25
C ALA A 538 -140.57 0.96 -2.23
N ALA A 539 -140.52 -0.19 -1.55
CA ALA A 539 -139.26 -0.85 -1.21
C ALA A 539 -138.55 -1.45 -2.42
N CYS A 540 -137.39 -0.90 -2.75
CA CYS A 540 -136.67 -1.25 -3.97
C CYS A 540 -136.00 -2.64 -3.89
N GLN A 541 -135.47 -3.10 -5.03
CA GLN A 541 -134.75 -4.38 -5.11
C GLN A 541 -133.47 -4.37 -4.25
N GLU A 542 -132.85 -3.19 -4.09
CA GLU A 542 -131.62 -3.02 -3.33
C GLU A 542 -131.85 -3.14 -1.82
N GLU A 543 -132.90 -2.54 -1.28
CA GLU A 543 -133.25 -2.64 0.16
C GLU A 543 -133.52 -4.09 0.59
N VAL A 544 -134.22 -4.86 -0.25
CA VAL A 544 -134.48 -6.29 -0.01
C VAL A 544 -133.18 -7.10 -0.09
N PHE A 545 -132.30 -6.76 -1.02
CA PHE A 545 -130.98 -7.38 -1.09
C PHE A 545 -130.08 -7.00 0.09
N LEU A 546 -130.05 -5.75 0.53
CA LEU A 546 -129.20 -5.28 1.63
C LEU A 546 -129.49 -5.97 2.96
N ASP A 547 -130.76 -6.35 3.21
CA ASP A 547 -131.16 -7.11 4.41
C ASP A 547 -130.86 -8.61 4.32
N THR A 548 -130.95 -9.19 3.12
CA THR A 548 -130.64 -10.62 2.87
C THR A 548 -129.14 -10.89 2.67
N ARG A 549 -128.38 -9.91 2.17
CA ARG A 549 -126.94 -9.99 1.87
C ARG A 549 -126.08 -10.54 3.02
N PRO A 550 -126.30 -10.18 4.30
CA PRO A 550 -125.49 -10.73 5.38
C PRO A 550 -125.66 -12.24 5.54
N LEU A 551 -126.89 -12.75 5.39
CA LEU A 551 -127.14 -14.20 5.40
C LEU A 551 -126.53 -14.86 4.17
N ILE A 552 -126.68 -14.26 2.98
CA ILE A 552 -126.09 -14.76 1.72
C ILE A 552 -124.57 -14.88 1.82
N ARG A 553 -123.88 -13.94 2.46
CA ARG A 553 -122.41 -13.95 2.58
C ARG A 553 -121.88 -15.06 3.49
N SER A 554 -122.67 -15.61 4.43
CA SER A 554 -122.23 -16.73 5.27
C SER A 554 -121.95 -18.02 4.49
N VAL A 555 -122.34 -18.15 3.20
CA VAL A 555 -121.87 -19.27 2.36
C VAL A 555 -120.35 -19.26 2.16
N LEU A 556 -119.72 -18.07 2.15
CA LEU A 556 -118.27 -17.91 2.07
C LEU A 556 -117.56 -18.34 3.37
N ASP A 557 -118.31 -18.40 4.48
CA ASP A 557 -117.88 -18.94 5.76
C ASP A 557 -118.28 -20.42 5.95
N GLY A 558 -118.81 -21.08 4.91
CA GLY A 558 -119.15 -22.50 4.91
C GLY A 558 -120.55 -22.87 5.40
N PHE A 559 -121.46 -21.89 5.56
CA PHE A 559 -122.83 -22.14 5.99
C PHE A 559 -123.78 -22.41 4.82
N ASN A 560 -124.69 -23.36 4.99
CA ASN A 560 -125.77 -23.61 4.04
C ASN A 560 -126.86 -22.54 4.19
N VAL A 561 -127.16 -21.82 3.11
CA VAL A 561 -128.13 -20.70 3.10
C VAL A 561 -129.26 -21.02 2.11
N CYS A 562 -130.50 -20.76 2.51
CA CYS A 562 -131.67 -20.98 1.66
C CYS A 562 -132.62 -19.78 1.69
N ILE A 563 -133.10 -19.35 0.52
CA ILE A 563 -134.00 -18.21 0.37
C ILE A 563 -135.19 -18.63 -0.51
N PHE A 564 -136.39 -18.61 0.08
CA PHE A 564 -137.64 -18.96 -0.60
C PHE A 564 -138.54 -17.73 -0.73
N ALA A 565 -139.15 -17.55 -1.91
CA ALA A 565 -140.21 -16.57 -2.13
C ALA A 565 -141.58 -17.26 -2.13
N TYR A 566 -142.42 -16.96 -1.13
CA TYR A 566 -143.75 -17.57 -0.98
C TYR A 566 -144.90 -16.61 -1.39
N GLY A 567 -146.10 -17.16 -1.55
CA GLY A 567 -147.34 -16.42 -1.83
C GLY A 567 -148.03 -16.84 -3.13
N GLN A 568 -149.21 -16.26 -3.40
CA GLN A 568 -150.03 -16.60 -4.57
C GLN A 568 -149.40 -16.22 -5.92
N THR A 569 -150.02 -16.65 -7.03
CA THR A 569 -149.72 -16.13 -8.37
C THR A 569 -150.02 -14.63 -8.42
N GLY A 570 -149.12 -13.85 -9.04
CA GLY A 570 -149.21 -12.38 -9.09
C GLY A 570 -148.77 -11.63 -7.82
N SER A 571 -148.23 -12.31 -6.79
CA SER A 571 -147.77 -11.64 -5.55
C SER A 571 -146.43 -10.91 -5.67
N GLY A 572 -145.59 -11.25 -6.65
CA GLY A 572 -144.24 -10.69 -6.82
C GLY A 572 -143.07 -11.63 -6.50
N LYS A 573 -143.29 -12.96 -6.39
CA LYS A 573 -142.23 -13.97 -6.18
C LYS A 573 -141.06 -13.81 -7.16
N THR A 574 -141.32 -13.97 -8.46
CA THR A 574 -140.30 -13.88 -9.54
C THR A 574 -139.68 -12.49 -9.62
N TYR A 575 -140.47 -11.43 -9.40
CA TYR A 575 -139.98 -10.05 -9.32
C TYR A 575 -138.95 -9.88 -8.18
N THR A 576 -139.11 -10.59 -7.06
CA THR A 576 -138.19 -10.49 -5.92
C THR A 576 -136.92 -11.32 -6.13
N MET A 577 -137.03 -12.54 -6.67
CA MET A 577 -135.86 -13.41 -6.89
C MET A 577 -135.06 -13.03 -8.13
N SER A 578 -135.71 -12.79 -9.27
CA SER A 578 -135.07 -12.49 -10.57
C SER A 578 -135.06 -11.00 -10.89
N GLY A 579 -136.13 -10.27 -10.60
CA GLY A 579 -136.32 -8.87 -11.01
C GLY A 579 -137.27 -8.70 -12.20
N PRO A 580 -137.77 -7.48 -12.49
CA PRO A 580 -138.58 -7.21 -13.67
C PRO A 580 -137.79 -7.24 -14.97
N ASN A 581 -136.48 -6.93 -14.94
CA ASN A 581 -135.62 -6.90 -16.10
C ASN A 581 -134.16 -7.23 -15.71
N LEU A 582 -133.41 -7.87 -16.60
CA LEU A 582 -131.96 -8.11 -16.44
C LEU A 582 -131.12 -6.95 -17.00
N SER A 583 -131.69 -6.11 -17.88
CA SER A 583 -130.97 -5.05 -18.61
C SER A 583 -130.41 -3.93 -17.73
N SER A 584 -130.85 -3.80 -16.46
CA SER A 584 -130.30 -2.84 -15.52
C SER A 584 -130.00 -3.48 -14.17
N LYS A 585 -128.85 -3.13 -13.59
CA LYS A 585 -128.42 -3.57 -12.25
C LYS A 585 -129.31 -3.04 -11.12
N SER A 586 -130.08 -1.98 -11.36
CA SER A 586 -131.15 -1.52 -10.45
C SER A 586 -132.22 -2.59 -10.24
N ASP A 587 -132.58 -3.29 -11.31
CA ASP A 587 -133.80 -4.10 -11.41
C ASP A 587 -133.56 -5.53 -10.94
N TRP A 588 -132.31 -5.99 -11.00
CA TRP A 588 -131.87 -7.31 -10.55
C TRP A 588 -132.47 -7.68 -9.19
N GLY A 589 -133.16 -8.82 -9.14
CA GLY A 589 -133.64 -9.43 -7.91
C GLY A 589 -132.51 -10.03 -7.07
N VAL A 590 -132.91 -10.67 -5.96
CA VAL A 590 -131.99 -11.24 -4.98
C VAL A 590 -130.96 -12.19 -5.61
N ASN A 591 -131.34 -13.01 -6.59
CA ASN A 591 -130.46 -14.02 -7.19
C ASN A 591 -129.26 -13.39 -7.93
N TYR A 592 -129.51 -12.43 -8.83
CA TYR A 592 -128.43 -11.81 -9.61
C TYR A 592 -127.57 -10.88 -8.74
N ARG A 593 -128.17 -10.20 -7.75
CA ARG A 593 -127.42 -9.41 -6.76
C ARG A 593 -126.55 -10.29 -5.87
N ALA A 594 -127.04 -11.45 -5.43
CA ALA A 594 -126.29 -12.44 -4.66
C ALA A 594 -125.09 -12.97 -5.46
N LEU A 595 -125.32 -13.47 -6.68
CA LEU A 595 -124.26 -13.98 -7.54
C LEU A 595 -123.19 -12.92 -7.83
N HIS A 596 -123.59 -11.70 -8.21
CA HIS A 596 -122.64 -10.60 -8.41
C HIS A 596 -121.84 -10.29 -7.13
N ASP A 597 -122.46 -10.24 -5.95
CA ASP A 597 -121.77 -9.95 -4.69
C ASP A 597 -120.75 -11.05 -4.36
N LEU A 598 -121.12 -12.32 -4.51
CA LEU A 598 -120.24 -13.46 -4.29
C LEU A 598 -119.05 -13.51 -5.28
N PHE A 599 -119.29 -13.33 -6.59
CA PHE A 599 -118.23 -13.27 -7.59
C PHE A 599 -117.30 -12.06 -7.40
N HIS A 600 -117.85 -10.90 -7.00
CA HIS A 600 -117.04 -9.72 -6.72
C HIS A 600 -116.15 -9.94 -5.47
N ILE A 601 -116.68 -10.60 -4.44
CA ILE A 601 -115.88 -10.97 -3.27
C ILE A 601 -114.79 -11.98 -3.63
N SER A 602 -115.07 -12.99 -4.46
CA SER A 602 -114.05 -13.97 -4.87
C SER A 602 -112.89 -13.32 -5.61
N GLN A 603 -113.17 -12.42 -6.56
CA GLN A 603 -112.15 -11.62 -7.25
C GLN A 603 -111.38 -10.71 -6.30
N SER A 604 -112.05 -10.03 -5.36
CA SER A 604 -111.39 -9.16 -4.38
C SER A 604 -110.44 -9.89 -3.41
N ARG A 605 -110.51 -11.22 -3.37
CA ARG A 605 -109.76 -12.11 -2.46
C ARG A 605 -108.89 -13.13 -3.19
N GLU A 606 -108.76 -13.03 -4.51
CA GLU A 606 -108.04 -14.01 -5.36
C GLU A 606 -106.60 -14.26 -4.88
N ASN A 607 -105.92 -13.22 -4.38
CA ASN A 607 -104.55 -13.30 -3.82
C ASN A 607 -104.45 -13.99 -2.45
N SER A 608 -105.57 -14.40 -1.82
CA SER A 608 -105.58 -15.00 -0.46
C SER A 608 -106.53 -16.17 -0.27
N ILE A 609 -107.58 -16.33 -1.10
CA ILE A 609 -108.53 -17.44 -1.04
C ILE A 609 -108.90 -17.86 -2.46
N VAL A 610 -108.66 -19.14 -2.78
CA VAL A 610 -109.15 -19.78 -4.01
C VAL A 610 -110.61 -20.20 -3.80
N TYR A 611 -111.49 -19.86 -4.74
CA TYR A 611 -112.92 -20.18 -4.70
C TYR A 611 -113.31 -21.06 -5.90
N GLU A 612 -114.00 -22.17 -5.65
CA GLU A 612 -114.69 -22.96 -6.67
C GLU A 612 -116.21 -22.72 -6.56
N ILE A 613 -116.88 -22.50 -7.69
CA ILE A 613 -118.30 -22.10 -7.72
C ILE A 613 -119.05 -22.98 -8.73
N GLY A 614 -119.79 -23.96 -8.22
CA GLY A 614 -120.75 -24.75 -8.99
C GLY A 614 -122.15 -24.12 -9.00
N VAL A 615 -122.90 -24.33 -10.08
CA VAL A 615 -124.29 -23.87 -10.23
C VAL A 615 -125.16 -25.03 -10.73
N GLN A 616 -126.33 -25.20 -10.13
CA GLN A 616 -127.38 -26.13 -10.55
C GLN A 616 -128.70 -25.37 -10.59
N MET A 617 -129.56 -25.64 -11.58
CA MET A 617 -130.86 -24.99 -11.72
C MET A 617 -131.93 -26.03 -12.03
N VAL A 618 -132.92 -26.15 -11.15
CA VAL A 618 -133.87 -27.27 -11.12
C VAL A 618 -135.30 -26.75 -10.96
N GLU A 619 -136.22 -27.32 -11.73
CA GLU A 619 -137.67 -27.20 -11.57
C GLU A 619 -138.21 -28.42 -10.83
N ILE A 620 -139.11 -28.21 -9.87
CA ILE A 620 -139.93 -29.28 -9.28
C ILE A 620 -141.38 -28.99 -9.63
N TYR A 621 -142.01 -29.89 -10.38
CA TYR A 621 -143.39 -29.75 -10.83
C TYR A 621 -144.12 -31.08 -10.64
N ASN A 622 -145.19 -31.08 -9.82
CA ASN A 622 -145.97 -32.28 -9.49
C ASN A 622 -145.07 -33.45 -9.03
N GLU A 623 -144.21 -33.18 -8.04
CA GLU A 623 -143.17 -34.07 -7.50
C GLU A 623 -142.14 -34.63 -8.51
N GLN A 624 -142.13 -34.14 -9.76
CA GLN A 624 -141.10 -34.49 -10.75
C GLN A 624 -140.00 -33.44 -10.78
N VAL A 625 -138.75 -33.92 -10.73
CA VAL A 625 -137.53 -33.10 -10.75
C VAL A 625 -137.02 -32.96 -12.19
N ARG A 626 -136.73 -31.73 -12.62
CA ARG A 626 -136.29 -31.42 -13.97
C ARG A 626 -135.09 -30.46 -13.96
N ASP A 627 -133.99 -30.88 -14.59
CA ASP A 627 -132.82 -30.03 -14.82
C ASP A 627 -133.11 -28.98 -15.91
N LEU A 628 -132.99 -27.70 -15.54
CA LEU A 628 -133.21 -26.55 -16.42
C LEU A 628 -131.95 -26.12 -17.19
N LEU A 629 -130.80 -26.71 -16.91
CA LEU A 629 -129.54 -26.54 -17.65
C LEU A 629 -129.32 -27.65 -18.69
N SER A 630 -130.10 -28.73 -18.63
CA SER A 630 -130.02 -29.83 -19.59
C SER A 630 -130.64 -29.46 -20.96
N ASN A 631 -129.87 -29.63 -22.04
CA ASN A 631 -130.37 -29.47 -23.42
C ASN A 631 -131.30 -30.62 -23.87
N SER A 632 -131.39 -31.69 -23.09
CA SER A 632 -132.39 -32.76 -23.28
C SER A 632 -133.76 -32.28 -22.84
N GLY A 633 -134.61 -31.92 -23.81
CA GLY A 633 -136.01 -31.59 -23.56
C GLY A 633 -136.76 -32.71 -22.81
N PRO A 634 -137.86 -32.39 -22.10
CA PRO A 634 -138.53 -33.32 -21.22
C PRO A 634 -138.97 -34.58 -21.97
N GLN A 635 -138.61 -35.76 -21.45
CA GLN A 635 -139.15 -37.01 -21.95
C GLN A 635 -140.68 -36.96 -21.83
N LYS A 636 -141.38 -37.08 -22.96
CA LYS A 636 -142.83 -37.15 -22.98
C LYS A 636 -143.28 -38.50 -22.44
N SER A 637 -143.56 -38.57 -21.14
CA SER A 637 -144.47 -39.55 -20.55
C SER A 637 -145.89 -39.31 -21.09
N GLY A 638 -146.13 -39.77 -22.32
CA GLY A 638 -147.48 -39.89 -22.86
C GLY A 638 -148.29 -40.91 -22.05
N PRO A 639 -149.62 -40.77 -21.99
CA PRO A 639 -150.46 -41.70 -21.25
C PRO A 639 -150.46 -43.10 -21.88
N GLN A 640 -150.55 -44.11 -21.01
CA GLN A 640 -151.07 -45.45 -21.31
C GLN A 640 -152.35 -45.64 -20.50
#